data_AF-A0A2U1P1A1-F1
#
_entry.id   AF-A0A2U1P1A1-F1
#
_cell.length_a   1.000
_cell.length_b   1.000
_cell.length_c   1.000
_cell.angle_alpha   90.00
_cell.angle_beta   90.00
_cell.angle_gamma   90.00
#
_symmetry.space_group_name_H-M   'P 1'
#
loop_
_entity.id
_entity.type
_entity.pdbx_description
1 polymer ?
#
loop_
_entity_poly.entity_id
_entity_poly.type
_entity_poly.pdbx_seq_one_letter_code
_entity_poly.pdbx_strand_id
1 'polypeptide(L)'
;MPVLPIPPPPVRPSVMMDTSTRCENKLQTGIIVGGWDKYEGGKIYGVPLGGTIIEQPFAIGGKRKETNLLKVAILNPLLNGSIRDLDPVIYTGSLIKHGRITWPRKKLREEVGPDAASKFLGHTQWLVNYWLLQQGFSIGIGDTIADVSTMETINETIIRAKNEVNELIRAAQDNQLEAEPGRTMMESFENKVNQVLNKARDDAGSSAQKSLSESNNLKAMVTAGSKGSFINISQMTACVGQQNVEGKRIPFGFMDRTLPHFTKDDYGPESRGFVENSYLRGLTPQEFFFHAMGGREGLIDTAVKTSETGYIQRRLVKAMEDIMKYDGTVRNSLGDVIQFLYGEDGMDAVWIESQKLDSLKYEIDEENWNPNYMSTEHVEDIKTIREIRNVFNVEVQQLEDDRVLLGTEIATTGDNSWPKPVNLKRLIWNAQKTFKVDLRQTSDMHPLEIVGAVDKLQERLRVVHGDDLLSIEVQKNATLLFNIHLRSTFASKRVLSEYKLNREAFEWVIGEIESRFLQSLVAPGEMIGCVTTQSIGEPATQMTLNTFHYAGVSAKNVTLGVPRLREIINVAKKIKTPSLSVYLKPDVSKTKDQAKNVQCALEYTTLRGVTQATEVWYDPDPMNMIIEEDVDFVKSYYVMPDEELDMGKISPWLLRIELNREMMVDKKLSMADIAEKINLAFGDDLTCIYNDDNADKLILRIRMMNDEMQGDAAAEDDVFLKKIESSLLMEMPLRGLHDINKVFIKSGKVNKFDKNEGFKPEVEWMLDTEGVNLLAVMGHEDVDALRTTSNHVIEVLEVLGIEAARRALLDELRAVISFDGSYVNYRHLAILCDTMTHRGHLMAITRHGINRNDTGPMMRCSFEETVDILLDAAVYAETDYLRGVTENIMLGQLAPLGTGDCDLLLNEKMLEQALDVQLPSYMDGPDIGMTPGHLPATPFHNGSISPTCSPHIQFSPRIDAQFSPRVGRMGFSPTSSPTFPQYSPSSPFPQYSPSSPSPQYSSPTPQYSPASPSPQYTPASTPWIQLGQPATVKVAANLVRLLSYSNKNMLQTRIMVGGWDKYGGKIYGIPLGGTIIEQPFAIGGSGSSYLYGFFDQAWKDNMTMEEAEQLFHLPVLEMVLVEVLFSPSL
;
A
#
# COMPACT_ATOMS: atom_id res chain seq x y z
N MET A 1 0.24 14.29 -55.16
CA MET A 1 1.62 14.83 -55.00
C MET A 1 2.53 13.67 -54.62
N PRO A 2 3.75 13.56 -55.15
CA PRO A 2 4.73 12.59 -54.64
C PRO A 2 5.30 13.09 -53.30
N VAL A 3 5.31 12.23 -52.28
CA VAL A 3 5.99 12.51 -51.01
C VAL A 3 7.45 12.11 -51.15
N LEU A 4 8.37 13.03 -50.86
CA LEU A 4 9.81 12.75 -50.88
C LEU A 4 10.22 11.92 -49.65
N PRO A 5 11.12 10.93 -49.79
CA PRO A 5 11.61 10.15 -48.67
C PRO A 5 12.54 10.99 -47.78
N ILE A 6 12.28 11.01 -46.47
CA ILE A 6 13.17 11.60 -45.48
C ILE A 6 14.29 10.57 -45.17
N PRO A 7 15.59 10.94 -45.26
CA PRO A 7 16.68 10.03 -44.91
C PRO A 7 16.74 9.78 -43.39
N PRO A 8 17.19 8.59 -42.95
CA PRO A 8 17.30 8.28 -41.52
C PRO A 8 18.40 9.13 -40.84
N PRO A 9 18.22 9.51 -39.57
CA PRO A 9 19.25 10.23 -38.81
C PRO A 9 20.48 9.32 -38.52
N PRO A 10 21.69 9.89 -38.41
CA PRO A 10 22.90 9.12 -38.15
C PRO A 10 22.93 8.61 -36.70
N VAL A 11 23.18 7.30 -36.54
CA VAL A 11 23.33 6.66 -35.22
C VAL A 11 24.60 7.15 -34.53
N ARG A 12 24.48 7.60 -33.27
CA ARG A 12 25.60 7.79 -32.34
C ARG A 12 25.55 6.72 -31.23
N PRO A 13 26.69 6.30 -30.66
CA PRO A 13 26.70 5.38 -29.54
C PRO A 13 26.07 6.02 -28.29
N SER A 14 25.23 5.27 -27.60
CA SER A 14 24.55 5.71 -26.38
C SER A 14 25.51 5.75 -25.19
N VAL A 15 25.79 6.96 -24.68
CA VAL A 15 26.48 7.15 -23.39
C VAL A 15 25.52 6.79 -22.27
N MET A 16 26.00 6.08 -21.24
CA MET A 16 25.20 5.75 -20.05
C MET A 16 24.68 7.02 -19.36
N MET A 17 23.41 7.02 -18.96
CA MET A 17 22.91 8.00 -17.99
C MET A 17 23.38 7.61 -16.59
N ASP A 18 24.13 8.50 -15.97
CA ASP A 18 24.78 8.29 -14.67
C ASP A 18 23.77 8.49 -13.51
N THR A 19 23.44 7.42 -12.78
CA THR A 19 22.39 7.40 -11.74
C THR A 19 22.91 7.81 -10.35
N SER A 20 23.82 8.79 -10.31
CA SER A 20 24.61 9.19 -9.14
C SER A 20 24.10 10.44 -8.40
N THR A 21 22.80 10.50 -8.06
CA THR A 21 22.23 11.60 -7.26
C THR A 21 21.45 11.15 -6.01
N ARG A 22 22.15 10.60 -5.01
CA ARG A 22 21.77 10.66 -3.59
C ARG A 22 23.00 10.44 -2.68
N CYS A 23 23.00 11.10 -1.52
CA CYS A 23 24.01 11.02 -0.47
C CYS A 23 25.40 11.65 -0.74
N GLU A 24 25.46 12.97 -0.97
CA GLU A 24 26.64 13.73 -0.52
C GLU A 24 26.59 13.86 1.02
N ASN A 25 27.33 13.00 1.71
CA ASN A 25 27.67 13.19 3.12
C ASN A 25 29.20 13.17 3.26
N LYS A 26 29.75 14.04 4.11
CA LYS A 26 31.17 14.41 4.07
C LYS A 26 32.13 13.24 4.36
N LEU A 27 32.95 12.88 3.36
CA LEU A 27 34.23 12.19 3.57
C LEU A 27 35.34 12.91 2.81
N GLN A 28 36.11 13.75 3.51
CA GLN A 28 37.43 14.20 3.04
C GLN A 28 38.48 13.15 3.38
N THR A 29 38.49 12.04 2.64
CA THR A 29 39.61 11.08 2.64
C THR A 29 40.57 11.43 1.51
N GLY A 30 41.62 12.19 1.81
CA GLY A 30 42.69 12.45 0.87
C GLY A 30 43.49 11.17 0.61
N ILE A 31 43.39 10.61 -0.61
CA ILE A 31 44.18 9.44 -1.01
C ILE A 31 45.55 9.93 -1.48
N ILE A 32 46.60 9.56 -0.73
CA ILE A 32 47.99 9.70 -1.15
C ILE A 32 48.30 8.54 -2.11
N VAL A 33 48.60 8.84 -3.36
CA VAL A 33 49.08 7.85 -4.33
C VAL A 33 50.59 7.74 -4.24
N GLY A 34 51.10 6.64 -3.70
CA GLY A 34 52.53 6.32 -3.72
C GLY A 34 52.95 5.78 -5.08
N GLY A 35 53.91 6.43 -5.74
CA GLY A 35 54.56 5.94 -6.95
C GLY A 35 55.87 5.21 -6.64
N TRP A 36 56.11 4.08 -7.33
CA TRP A 36 57.34 3.30 -7.20
C TRP A 36 58.31 3.68 -8.34
N ASP A 37 59.42 4.36 -7.99
CA ASP A 37 60.48 4.67 -8.96
C ASP A 37 61.47 3.50 -9.09
N LYS A 38 62.09 3.37 -10.26
CA LYS A 38 62.64 2.12 -10.79
C LYS A 38 64.17 2.04 -10.79
N TYR A 39 64.87 3.08 -10.32
CA TYR A 39 66.33 3.21 -10.45
C TYR A 39 67.14 3.48 -9.18
N GLU A 40 66.53 3.86 -8.05
CA GLU A 40 67.23 3.93 -6.76
C GLU A 40 66.49 3.18 -5.63
N GLY A 41 67.23 2.31 -4.94
CA GLY A 41 66.67 1.32 -4.02
C GLY A 41 66.52 1.77 -2.58
N GLY A 42 65.33 2.28 -2.23
CA GLY A 42 64.67 2.11 -0.92
C GLY A 42 65.19 2.87 0.31
N LYS A 43 64.31 2.95 1.31
CA LYS A 43 64.59 2.85 2.77
C LYS A 43 63.28 2.89 3.57
N ILE A 44 63.26 2.21 4.71
CA ILE A 44 62.19 2.24 5.72
C ILE A 44 62.79 2.77 7.02
N TYR A 45 62.05 3.64 7.70
CA TYR A 45 62.33 4.11 9.06
C TYR A 45 61.03 4.05 9.89
N GLY A 46 61.13 3.85 11.20
CA GLY A 46 59.98 3.74 12.12
C GLY A 46 60.43 3.43 13.56
N VAL A 47 59.51 2.88 14.38
CA VAL A 47 59.70 2.50 15.81
C VAL A 47 59.77 3.74 16.74
N PRO A 48 59.22 3.72 18.00
CA PRO A 48 58.79 2.56 18.79
C PRO A 48 57.30 2.48 19.18
N LEU A 49 56.89 1.23 19.46
CA LEU A 49 55.82 0.87 20.41
C LEU A 49 56.36 0.94 21.85
N GLY A 50 55.48 1.12 22.84
CA GLY A 50 55.78 0.88 24.26
C GLY A 50 54.56 0.34 24.99
N GLY A 51 54.66 -0.83 25.64
CA GLY A 51 53.53 -1.45 26.34
C GLY A 51 53.59 -2.97 26.51
N THR A 52 54.70 -3.51 27.06
CA THR A 52 54.83 -4.84 27.71
C THR A 52 54.10 -6.05 27.10
N ILE A 53 54.88 -6.97 26.52
CA ILE A 53 54.48 -8.38 26.34
C ILE A 53 54.59 -9.10 27.69
N ILE A 54 53.64 -10.00 27.99
CA ILE A 54 53.81 -11.11 28.94
C ILE A 54 53.64 -12.41 28.15
N GLU A 55 54.62 -13.30 28.31
CA GLU A 55 54.70 -14.67 27.77
C GLU A 55 54.41 -15.62 28.97
N GLN A 56 53.89 -16.86 28.91
CA GLN A 56 53.97 -17.93 27.90
C GLN A 56 52.64 -18.77 27.80
N PRO A 57 52.59 -20.12 27.69
CA PRO A 57 52.03 -20.76 26.50
C PRO A 57 50.86 -21.75 26.78
N PHE A 58 50.26 -22.35 25.74
CA PHE A 58 49.93 -23.79 25.72
C PHE A 58 49.61 -24.30 24.30
N ALA A 59 49.48 -25.62 24.13
CA ALA A 59 49.68 -26.33 22.87
C ALA A 59 48.39 -26.81 22.16
N ILE A 60 48.55 -27.25 20.91
CA ILE A 60 47.52 -27.83 20.05
C ILE A 60 47.10 -29.22 20.56
N GLY A 61 45.79 -29.47 20.69
CA GLY A 61 45.28 -30.83 20.85
C GLY A 61 43.80 -30.96 21.26
N GLY A 62 42.89 -31.15 20.29
CA GLY A 62 41.51 -31.58 20.60
C GLY A 62 40.47 -31.25 19.54
N LYS A 63 39.76 -32.26 19.01
CA LYS A 63 38.53 -32.07 18.24
C LYS A 63 37.37 -31.77 19.18
N ARG A 64 36.75 -30.58 19.11
CA ARG A 64 35.44 -30.29 19.73
C ARG A 64 34.54 -29.45 18.82
N LYS A 65 33.23 -29.70 18.90
CA LYS A 65 32.16 -28.91 18.28
C LYS A 65 31.78 -27.78 19.25
N GLU A 66 32.25 -26.55 19.05
CA GLU A 66 31.90 -25.45 19.99
C GLU A 66 32.00 -24.03 19.38
N THR A 67 31.40 -23.80 18.21
CA THR A 67 31.34 -22.50 17.53
C THR A 67 30.04 -21.73 17.80
N ASN A 68 29.70 -21.47 19.08
CA ASN A 68 28.53 -20.65 19.45
C ASN A 68 28.68 -19.73 20.67
N LEU A 69 29.84 -19.71 21.35
CA LEU A 69 30.04 -18.92 22.59
C LEU A 69 30.76 -17.57 22.39
N LEU A 70 31.32 -17.31 21.21
CA LEU A 70 32.20 -16.14 20.96
C LEU A 70 31.48 -14.82 20.62
N LYS A 71 30.14 -14.77 20.68
CA LYS A 71 29.33 -13.60 20.30
C LYS A 71 28.90 -12.66 21.46
N VAL A 72 29.33 -12.92 22.70
CA VAL A 72 28.87 -12.18 23.90
C VAL A 72 30.00 -11.44 24.66
N ALA A 73 31.27 -11.80 24.45
CA ALA A 73 32.37 -11.42 25.35
C ALA A 73 32.97 -10.00 25.15
N ILE A 74 32.63 -9.27 24.10
CA ILE A 74 33.36 -8.05 23.69
C ILE A 74 32.90 -6.76 24.42
N LEU A 75 31.74 -6.79 25.09
CA LEU A 75 31.04 -5.59 25.56
C LEU A 75 31.48 -5.02 26.94
N ASN A 76 32.47 -5.61 27.62
CA ASN A 76 32.68 -5.37 29.06
C ASN A 76 34.13 -5.09 29.54
N PRO A 77 34.77 -3.98 29.10
CA PRO A 77 35.80 -3.33 29.93
C PRO A 77 35.67 -1.81 30.12
N LEU A 78 34.82 -1.10 29.36
CA LEU A 78 34.85 0.37 29.25
C LEU A 78 33.71 1.13 29.95
N LEU A 79 32.73 0.45 30.57
CA LEU A 79 31.55 1.08 31.18
C LEU A 79 31.67 1.31 32.70
N ASN A 80 32.87 1.21 33.28
CA ASN A 80 33.07 1.16 34.73
C ASN A 80 33.11 2.54 35.43
N GLY A 81 32.43 3.55 34.87
CA GLY A 81 32.37 4.91 35.41
C GLY A 81 31.12 5.67 34.97
N SER A 82 30.43 6.27 35.95
CA SER A 82 29.34 7.26 35.77
C SER A 82 27.99 6.80 35.21
N ILE A 83 27.69 5.50 35.19
CA ILE A 83 26.30 5.00 35.12
C ILE A 83 26.13 3.89 36.17
N ARG A 84 25.36 4.16 37.23
CA ARG A 84 25.01 3.16 38.26
C ARG A 84 23.51 2.88 38.39
N ASP A 85 22.67 3.72 37.81
CA ASP A 85 21.21 3.73 38.05
C ASP A 85 20.40 3.24 36.82
N LEU A 86 21.03 2.48 35.92
CA LEU A 86 20.39 1.81 34.79
C LEU A 86 20.89 0.36 34.68
N ASP A 87 20.04 -0.60 35.02
CA ASP A 87 20.36 -2.03 35.03
C ASP A 87 20.67 -2.57 33.61
N PRO A 88 21.87 -3.14 33.35
CA PRO A 88 22.24 -3.61 32.00
C PRO A 88 21.48 -4.85 31.49
N VAL A 89 20.57 -5.43 32.29
CA VAL A 89 20.07 -6.80 32.13
C VAL A 89 18.94 -6.92 31.09
N ILE A 90 18.24 -5.83 30.78
CA ILE A 90 17.02 -5.80 29.96
C ILE A 90 17.27 -6.33 28.52
N TYR A 91 18.48 -6.13 27.96
CA TYR A 91 18.79 -6.36 26.54
C TYR A 91 19.52 -7.67 26.21
N THR A 92 19.05 -8.80 26.73
CA THR A 92 19.51 -10.14 26.30
C THR A 92 18.40 -11.11 25.87
N GLY A 93 17.14 -10.66 25.85
CA GLY A 93 15.94 -11.49 25.67
C GLY A 93 15.24 -11.44 24.30
N SER A 94 15.95 -11.41 23.18
CA SER A 94 15.30 -11.49 21.84
C SER A 94 16.21 -12.10 20.76
N LEU A 95 15.87 -13.31 20.31
CA LEU A 95 16.54 -13.94 19.17
C LEU A 95 16.20 -13.21 17.86
N ILE A 96 17.23 -12.87 17.07
CA ILE A 96 17.07 -12.40 15.70
C ILE A 96 16.63 -13.58 14.81
N LYS A 97 15.32 -13.78 14.67
CA LYS A 97 14.73 -14.59 13.61
C LYS A 97 14.29 -13.68 12.45
N HIS A 98 14.72 -14.01 11.23
CA HIS A 98 14.30 -13.38 9.97
C HIS A 98 14.59 -11.88 9.80
N GLY A 99 15.70 -11.36 10.35
CA GLY A 99 16.35 -10.10 9.94
C GLY A 99 15.63 -8.77 10.22
N ARG A 100 14.32 -8.78 10.55
CA ARG A 100 13.54 -7.56 10.76
C ARG A 100 13.75 -6.96 12.16
N ILE A 101 14.36 -5.77 12.22
CA ILE A 101 14.51 -4.97 13.46
C ILE A 101 13.22 -4.18 13.78
N THR A 102 12.05 -4.80 13.61
CA THR A 102 10.73 -4.18 13.87
C THR A 102 10.37 -4.09 15.36
N TRP A 103 11.13 -4.77 16.23
CA TRP A 103 10.69 -5.07 17.60
C TRP A 103 11.30 -4.23 18.75
N PRO A 104 12.49 -3.61 18.68
CA PRO A 104 12.99 -2.80 19.79
C PRO A 104 12.24 -1.47 19.97
N ARG A 105 11.87 -0.80 18.88
CA ARG A 105 11.45 0.63 18.92
C ARG A 105 10.09 0.86 19.58
N LYS A 106 9.05 0.12 19.18
CA LYS A 106 7.70 0.27 19.74
C LYS A 106 7.68 -0.14 21.23
N LYS A 107 8.22 -1.32 21.55
CA LYS A 107 8.36 -1.81 22.93
C LYS A 107 9.10 -0.83 23.83
N LEU A 108 10.27 -0.32 23.42
CA LEU A 108 11.03 0.64 24.22
C LEU A 108 10.28 1.98 24.43
N ARG A 109 9.58 2.48 23.40
CA ARG A 109 8.75 3.69 23.53
C ARG A 109 7.60 3.49 24.52
N GLU A 110 7.00 2.31 24.56
CA GLU A 110 5.93 1.98 25.51
C GLU A 110 6.48 1.79 26.93
N GLU A 111 7.53 0.98 27.09
CA GLU A 111 8.04 0.57 28.40
C GLU A 111 8.79 1.69 29.13
N VAL A 112 9.64 2.44 28.42
CA VAL A 112 10.56 3.45 29.00
C VAL A 112 10.30 4.87 28.44
N GLY A 113 9.27 5.04 27.62
CA GLY A 113 8.85 6.34 27.09
C GLY A 113 9.60 6.81 25.83
N PRO A 114 9.10 7.88 25.18
CA PRO A 114 9.59 8.33 23.88
C PRO A 114 11.00 8.95 23.92
N ASP A 115 11.39 9.61 25.01
CA ASP A 115 12.72 10.21 25.16
C ASP A 115 13.84 9.15 25.29
N ALA A 116 13.62 8.12 26.11
CA ALA A 116 14.54 6.98 26.21
C ALA A 116 14.67 6.24 24.87
N ALA A 117 13.55 6.05 24.15
CA ALA A 117 13.56 5.48 22.80
C ALA A 117 14.35 6.35 21.80
N SER A 118 14.21 7.68 21.86
CA SER A 118 14.97 8.62 21.03
C SER A 118 16.48 8.53 21.29
N LYS A 119 16.88 8.57 22.58
CA LYS A 119 18.27 8.44 23.02
C LYS A 119 18.88 7.10 22.60
N PHE A 120 18.16 5.99 22.76
CA PHE A 120 18.57 4.66 22.29
C PHE A 120 18.84 4.63 20.79
N LEU A 121 18.01 5.28 19.96
CA LEU A 121 18.24 5.37 18.52
C LEU A 121 19.52 6.16 18.20
N GLY A 122 19.72 7.32 18.83
CA GLY A 122 20.93 8.12 18.65
C GLY A 122 22.21 7.35 19.05
N HIS A 123 22.21 6.71 20.22
CA HIS A 123 23.35 5.93 20.70
C HIS A 123 23.62 4.69 19.83
N THR A 124 22.58 3.97 19.40
CA THR A 124 22.73 2.81 18.52
C THR A 124 23.27 3.22 17.15
N GLN A 125 22.75 4.30 16.56
CA GLN A 125 23.26 4.84 15.29
C GLN A 125 24.72 5.27 15.41
N TRP A 126 25.09 5.99 16.48
CA TRP A 126 26.48 6.43 16.67
C TRP A 126 27.44 5.25 16.80
N LEU A 127 27.12 4.25 17.65
CA LEU A 127 27.94 3.07 17.86
C LEU A 127 28.08 2.22 16.58
N VAL A 128 26.96 1.94 15.89
CA VAL A 128 26.97 1.12 14.68
C VAL A 128 27.68 1.84 13.52
N ASN A 129 27.47 3.16 13.35
CA ASN A 129 28.17 3.92 12.32
C ASN A 129 29.68 4.02 12.59
N TYR A 130 30.09 4.16 13.84
CA TYR A 130 31.51 4.17 14.22
C TYR A 130 32.18 2.81 13.98
N TRP A 131 31.50 1.71 14.34
CA TRP A 131 31.98 0.36 14.03
C TRP A 131 32.04 0.10 12.52
N LEU A 132 31.01 0.49 11.77
CA LEU A 132 30.94 0.32 10.32
C LEU A 132 32.01 1.12 9.57
N LEU A 133 32.40 2.30 10.10
CA LEU A 133 33.51 3.10 9.59
C LEU A 133 34.87 2.43 9.75
N GLN A 134 35.07 1.63 10.82
CA GLN A 134 36.29 0.84 11.03
C GLN A 134 36.30 -0.47 10.24
N GLN A 135 35.16 -1.18 10.23
CA GLN A 135 35.02 -2.48 9.58
C GLN A 135 34.99 -2.38 8.05
N GLY A 136 34.37 -1.31 7.54
CA GLY A 136 34.00 -1.18 6.14
C GLY A 136 32.83 -2.09 5.74
N PHE A 137 32.05 -1.64 4.75
CA PHE A 137 31.11 -2.48 4.03
C PHE A 137 31.02 -1.98 2.59
N SER A 138 31.01 -2.89 1.63
CA SER A 138 31.04 -2.58 0.20
C SER A 138 30.29 -3.66 -0.57
N ILE A 139 29.96 -3.40 -1.83
CA ILE A 139 29.38 -4.37 -2.75
C ILE A 139 30.07 -4.20 -4.11
N GLY A 140 30.46 -5.30 -4.74
CA GLY A 140 31.10 -5.31 -6.05
C GLY A 140 30.45 -6.31 -7.00
N ILE A 141 30.91 -6.33 -8.26
CA ILE A 141 30.41 -7.28 -9.27
C ILE A 141 30.59 -8.74 -8.81
N GLY A 142 31.65 -9.03 -8.05
CA GLY A 142 31.90 -10.35 -7.45
C GLY A 142 30.81 -10.85 -6.50
N ASP A 143 30.03 -9.96 -5.88
CA ASP A 143 28.88 -10.35 -5.04
C ASP A 143 27.68 -10.85 -5.87
N THR A 144 27.71 -10.68 -7.19
CA THR A 144 26.63 -11.10 -8.12
C THR A 144 26.96 -12.38 -8.90
N ILE A 145 28.21 -12.85 -8.85
CA ILE A 145 28.69 -14.02 -9.59
C ILE A 145 28.37 -15.28 -8.78
N ALA A 146 27.69 -16.25 -9.40
CA ALA A 146 27.49 -17.59 -8.85
C ALA A 146 28.58 -18.57 -9.36
N ASP A 147 28.75 -19.69 -8.64
CA ASP A 147 29.65 -20.77 -9.04
C ASP A 147 29.25 -21.36 -10.40
N VAL A 148 30.26 -21.82 -11.17
CA VAL A 148 30.06 -22.36 -12.53
C VAL A 148 29.03 -23.50 -12.56
N SER A 149 29.10 -24.43 -11.60
CA SER A 149 28.13 -25.53 -11.46
C SER A 149 26.71 -25.07 -11.13
N THR A 150 26.56 -23.96 -10.41
CA THR A 150 25.25 -23.35 -10.16
C THR A 150 24.72 -22.68 -11.43
N MET A 151 25.60 -22.04 -12.21
CA MET A 151 25.24 -21.42 -13.48
C MET A 151 24.85 -22.47 -14.55
N GLU A 152 25.50 -23.64 -14.56
CA GLU A 152 25.09 -24.81 -15.34
C GLU A 152 23.70 -25.30 -14.92
N THR A 153 23.47 -25.49 -13.61
CA THR A 153 22.17 -25.91 -13.06
C THR A 153 21.04 -24.92 -13.40
N ILE A 154 21.33 -23.61 -13.40
CA ILE A 154 20.38 -22.56 -13.82
C ILE A 154 20.08 -22.66 -15.31
N ASN A 155 21.09 -22.84 -16.17
CA ASN A 155 20.89 -23.04 -17.61
C ASN A 155 20.03 -24.28 -17.89
N GLU A 156 20.31 -25.42 -17.24
CA GLU A 156 19.51 -26.64 -17.36
C GLU A 156 18.05 -26.43 -16.96
N THR A 157 17.81 -25.66 -15.89
CA THR A 157 16.46 -25.32 -15.40
C THR A 157 15.69 -24.47 -16.42
N ILE A 158 16.34 -23.48 -17.02
CA ILE A 158 15.74 -22.63 -18.07
C ILE A 158 15.48 -23.44 -19.34
N ILE A 159 16.42 -24.27 -19.79
CA ILE A 159 16.28 -25.13 -20.97
C ILE A 159 15.11 -26.12 -20.79
N ARG A 160 14.97 -26.70 -19.59
CA ARG A 160 13.84 -27.58 -19.26
C ARG A 160 12.51 -26.83 -19.37
N ALA A 161 12.40 -25.63 -18.80
CA ALA A 161 11.20 -24.82 -18.89
C ALA A 161 10.85 -24.39 -20.34
N LYS A 162 11.86 -24.08 -21.17
CA LYS A 162 11.64 -23.85 -22.61
C LYS A 162 11.08 -25.09 -23.31
N ASN A 163 11.58 -26.28 -22.98
CA ASN A 163 11.06 -27.54 -23.53
C ASN A 163 9.64 -27.84 -23.07
N GLU A 164 9.32 -27.67 -21.77
CA GLU A 164 7.96 -27.80 -21.23
C GLU A 164 6.98 -26.84 -21.95
N VAL A 165 7.39 -25.59 -22.23
CA VAL A 165 6.57 -24.64 -23.02
C VAL A 165 6.44 -25.06 -24.48
N ASN A 166 7.48 -25.61 -25.11
CA ASN A 166 7.41 -26.13 -26.48
C ASN A 166 6.49 -27.37 -26.60
N GLU A 167 6.43 -28.20 -25.55
CA GLU A 167 5.49 -29.32 -25.46
C GLU A 167 4.05 -28.82 -25.29
N LEU A 168 3.82 -27.79 -24.46
CA LEU A 168 2.51 -27.12 -24.35
C LEU A 168 2.07 -26.45 -25.68
N ILE A 169 3.00 -25.86 -26.44
CA ILE A 169 2.70 -25.28 -27.77
C ILE A 169 2.26 -26.38 -28.74
N ARG A 170 2.96 -27.53 -28.77
CA ARG A 170 2.57 -28.67 -29.62
C ARG A 170 1.21 -29.24 -29.19
N ALA A 171 0.99 -29.46 -27.90
CA ALA A 171 -0.30 -29.94 -27.39
C ALA A 171 -1.46 -28.99 -27.73
N ALA A 172 -1.22 -27.67 -27.79
CA ALA A 172 -2.22 -26.70 -28.25
C ALA A 172 -2.43 -26.76 -29.79
N GLN A 173 -1.36 -26.92 -30.57
CA GLN A 173 -1.42 -27.05 -32.04
C GLN A 173 -2.09 -28.36 -32.50
N ASP A 174 -1.85 -29.45 -31.78
CA ASP A 174 -2.43 -30.77 -31.99
C ASP A 174 -3.85 -30.91 -31.38
N ASN A 175 -4.41 -29.82 -30.81
CA ASN A 175 -5.69 -29.76 -30.10
C ASN A 175 -5.85 -30.77 -28.93
N GLN A 176 -4.74 -31.19 -28.32
CA GLN A 176 -4.72 -32.09 -27.15
C GLN A 176 -4.77 -31.34 -25.81
N LEU A 177 -4.73 -30.00 -25.83
CA LEU A 177 -4.74 -29.18 -24.63
C LEU A 177 -6.17 -28.91 -24.12
N GLU A 178 -6.59 -29.65 -23.10
CA GLU A 178 -7.83 -29.38 -22.36
C GLU A 178 -7.88 -27.92 -21.84
N ALA A 179 -9.01 -27.25 -22.06
CA ALA A 179 -9.29 -25.93 -21.51
C ALA A 179 -9.62 -26.02 -20.01
N GLU A 180 -9.26 -24.97 -19.26
CA GLU A 180 -9.67 -24.82 -17.87
C GLU A 180 -11.13 -24.35 -17.80
N PRO A 181 -11.97 -24.84 -16.87
CA PRO A 181 -13.40 -24.49 -16.80
C PRO A 181 -13.65 -22.97 -16.80
N GLY A 182 -14.54 -22.51 -17.69
CA GLY A 182 -14.87 -21.09 -17.90
C GLY A 182 -13.83 -20.27 -18.68
N ARG A 183 -12.69 -20.84 -19.08
CA ARG A 183 -11.63 -20.18 -19.86
C ARG A 183 -11.59 -20.72 -21.28
N THR A 184 -11.16 -19.89 -22.24
CA THR A 184 -10.86 -20.37 -23.60
C THR A 184 -9.62 -21.26 -23.60
N MET A 185 -9.44 -22.11 -24.62
CA MET A 185 -8.23 -22.91 -24.79
C MET A 185 -6.97 -22.03 -24.82
N MET A 186 -7.03 -20.86 -25.48
CA MET A 186 -5.91 -19.92 -25.56
C MET A 186 -5.58 -19.23 -24.21
N GLU A 187 -6.58 -18.85 -23.42
CA GLU A 187 -6.35 -18.32 -22.06
C GLU A 187 -5.79 -19.41 -21.12
N SER A 188 -6.25 -20.65 -21.29
CA SER A 188 -5.76 -21.81 -20.54
C SER A 188 -4.30 -22.12 -20.89
N PHE A 189 -3.93 -22.04 -22.18
CA PHE A 189 -2.56 -22.13 -22.66
C PHE A 189 -1.67 -21.02 -22.07
N GLU A 190 -2.09 -19.75 -22.16
CA GLU A 190 -1.34 -18.63 -21.60
C GLU A 190 -1.18 -18.73 -20.08
N ASN A 191 -2.21 -19.17 -19.34
CA ASN A 191 -2.10 -19.42 -17.89
C ASN A 191 -1.05 -20.49 -17.57
N LYS A 192 -1.14 -21.66 -18.22
CA LYS A 192 -0.21 -22.78 -18.03
C LYS A 192 1.24 -22.39 -18.37
N VAL A 193 1.46 -21.68 -19.48
CA VAL A 193 2.79 -21.19 -19.88
C VAL A 193 3.36 -20.17 -18.89
N ASN A 194 2.57 -19.19 -18.43
CA ASN A 194 3.03 -18.23 -17.42
C ASN A 194 3.36 -18.90 -16.08
N GLN A 195 2.62 -19.95 -15.68
CA GLN A 195 2.92 -20.73 -14.48
C GLN A 195 4.28 -21.44 -14.57
N VAL A 196 4.56 -22.09 -15.71
CA VAL A 196 5.86 -22.74 -15.97
C VAL A 196 7.03 -21.74 -15.94
N LEU A 197 6.89 -20.61 -16.65
CA LEU A 197 7.96 -19.60 -16.76
C LEU A 197 8.23 -18.85 -15.44
N ASN A 198 7.19 -18.55 -14.64
CA ASN A 198 7.37 -17.99 -13.30
C ASN A 198 8.04 -18.98 -12.35
N LYS A 199 7.62 -20.25 -12.35
CA LYS A 199 8.26 -21.30 -11.54
C LYS A 199 9.74 -21.47 -11.90
N ALA A 200 10.08 -21.49 -13.19
CA ALA A 200 11.46 -21.62 -13.66
C ALA A 200 12.37 -20.48 -13.16
N ARG A 201 11.87 -19.24 -13.15
CA ARG A 201 12.56 -18.07 -12.54
C ARG A 201 12.83 -18.30 -11.06
N ASP A 202 11.82 -18.76 -10.31
CA ASP A 202 11.91 -18.88 -8.85
C ASP A 202 12.78 -20.07 -8.41
N ASP A 203 12.76 -21.18 -9.14
CA ASP A 203 13.67 -22.32 -8.94
C ASP A 203 15.13 -21.95 -9.26
N ALA A 204 15.37 -21.20 -10.35
CA ALA A 204 16.69 -20.67 -10.70
C ALA A 204 17.21 -19.67 -9.65
N GLY A 205 16.36 -18.73 -9.21
CA GLY A 205 16.67 -17.78 -8.15
C GLY A 205 16.96 -18.45 -6.80
N SER A 206 16.21 -19.50 -6.46
CA SER A 206 16.43 -20.29 -5.25
C SER A 206 17.79 -21.00 -5.29
N SER A 207 18.19 -21.49 -6.46
CA SER A 207 19.49 -22.12 -6.69
C SER A 207 20.65 -21.13 -6.52
N ALA A 208 20.55 -19.94 -7.12
CA ALA A 208 21.53 -18.87 -6.93
C ALA A 208 21.63 -18.41 -5.47
N GLN A 209 20.51 -18.21 -4.77
CA GLN A 209 20.54 -17.78 -3.36
C GLN A 209 21.21 -18.82 -2.45
N LYS A 210 21.12 -20.12 -2.78
CA LYS A 210 21.74 -21.21 -2.04
C LYS A 210 23.25 -21.27 -2.25
N SER A 211 23.77 -20.96 -3.45
CA SER A 211 25.21 -20.99 -3.72
C SER A 211 25.97 -19.81 -3.09
N LEU A 212 25.39 -18.61 -3.07
CA LEU A 212 26.04 -17.42 -2.47
C LEU A 212 26.37 -17.67 -0.99
N SER A 213 27.61 -17.40 -0.58
CA SER A 213 28.07 -17.58 0.81
C SER A 213 27.38 -16.61 1.78
N GLU A 214 27.38 -16.92 3.09
CA GLU A 214 26.91 -15.98 4.12
C GLU A 214 27.81 -14.72 4.24
N SER A 215 29.04 -14.78 3.70
CA SER A 215 29.99 -13.66 3.63
C SER A 215 29.77 -12.74 2.43
N ASN A 216 28.89 -13.09 1.49
CA ASN A 216 28.56 -12.29 0.31
C ASN A 216 27.79 -11.02 0.74
N ASN A 217 28.21 -9.85 0.25
CA ASN A 217 27.69 -8.56 0.73
C ASN A 217 26.27 -8.29 0.24
N LEU A 218 25.91 -8.73 -0.97
CA LEU A 218 24.55 -8.65 -1.49
C LEU A 218 23.59 -9.51 -0.64
N LYS A 219 23.99 -10.74 -0.33
CA LYS A 219 23.22 -11.65 0.54
C LYS A 219 23.12 -11.10 1.96
N ALA A 220 24.20 -10.54 2.52
CA ALA A 220 24.18 -9.88 3.82
C ALA A 220 23.21 -8.67 3.86
N MET A 221 23.19 -7.84 2.83
CA MET A 221 22.29 -6.68 2.70
C MET A 221 20.81 -7.09 2.72
N VAL A 222 20.46 -8.14 1.95
CA VAL A 222 19.10 -8.69 1.89
C VAL A 222 18.73 -9.41 3.19
N THR A 223 19.64 -10.20 3.79
CA THR A 223 19.41 -10.90 5.07
C THR A 223 19.27 -9.95 6.25
N ALA A 224 19.95 -8.80 6.23
CA ALA A 224 19.77 -7.70 7.20
C ALA A 224 18.50 -6.85 6.93
N GLY A 225 17.82 -7.07 5.80
CA GLY A 225 16.64 -6.29 5.39
C GLY A 225 16.94 -4.80 5.14
N SER A 226 18.19 -4.43 4.87
CA SER A 226 18.59 -3.02 4.77
C SER A 226 18.33 -2.43 3.38
N LYS A 227 18.51 -3.23 2.32
CA LYS A 227 18.06 -2.93 0.95
C LYS A 227 18.01 -4.21 0.10
N GLY A 228 17.10 -4.24 -0.87
CA GLY A 228 16.95 -5.34 -1.82
C GLY A 228 16.16 -6.53 -1.26
N SER A 229 15.87 -7.47 -2.15
CA SER A 229 15.05 -8.66 -1.90
C SER A 229 15.66 -9.90 -2.57
N PHE A 230 15.07 -11.07 -2.29
CA PHE A 230 15.37 -12.31 -3.00
C PHE A 230 15.22 -12.18 -4.53
N ILE A 231 14.20 -11.46 -5.01
CA ILE A 231 13.95 -11.24 -6.44
C ILE A 231 15.14 -10.49 -7.07
N ASN A 232 15.71 -9.50 -6.39
CA ASN A 232 16.86 -8.76 -6.92
C ASN A 232 18.10 -9.65 -7.07
N ILE A 233 18.35 -10.56 -6.12
CA ILE A 233 19.42 -11.58 -6.25
C ILE A 233 19.17 -12.47 -7.47
N SER A 234 17.93 -12.96 -7.65
CA SER A 234 17.54 -13.79 -8.80
C SER A 234 17.79 -13.08 -10.13
N GLN A 235 17.36 -11.82 -10.26
CA GLN A 235 17.45 -11.07 -11.52
C GLN A 235 18.88 -10.61 -11.86
N MET A 236 19.70 -10.32 -10.83
CA MET A 236 21.10 -9.95 -11.03
C MET A 236 21.99 -11.16 -11.37
N THR A 237 21.73 -12.32 -10.75
CA THR A 237 22.60 -13.50 -10.85
C THR A 237 22.09 -14.57 -11.84
N ALA A 238 20.81 -14.94 -11.76
CA ALA A 238 20.25 -16.11 -12.47
C ALA A 238 19.57 -15.74 -13.80
N CYS A 239 18.38 -15.12 -13.75
CA CYS A 239 17.62 -14.66 -14.91
C CYS A 239 16.61 -13.58 -14.52
N VAL A 240 16.30 -12.64 -15.42
CA VAL A 240 15.33 -11.56 -15.16
C VAL A 240 13.87 -12.05 -15.19
N GLY A 241 13.55 -13.00 -16.08
CA GLY A 241 12.25 -13.68 -16.17
C GLY A 241 11.25 -13.06 -17.16
N GLN A 242 10.01 -13.56 -17.13
CA GLN A 242 8.92 -13.12 -18.00
C GLN A 242 8.59 -11.64 -17.82
N GLN A 243 8.58 -10.87 -18.91
CA GLN A 243 8.08 -9.49 -18.95
C GLN A 243 6.60 -9.50 -19.33
N ASN A 244 5.79 -8.73 -18.61
CA ASN A 244 4.36 -8.62 -18.85
C ASN A 244 3.99 -7.17 -19.19
N VAL A 245 2.87 -7.00 -19.88
CA VAL A 245 2.18 -5.73 -20.16
C VAL A 245 0.68 -5.98 -19.99
N GLU A 246 -0.02 -5.12 -19.25
CA GLU A 246 -1.44 -5.27 -18.90
C GLU A 246 -1.78 -6.64 -18.26
N GLY A 247 -0.82 -7.20 -17.52
CA GLY A 247 -0.92 -8.52 -16.87
C GLY A 247 -0.80 -9.73 -17.81
N LYS A 248 -0.52 -9.53 -19.10
CA LYS A 248 -0.33 -10.58 -20.11
C LYS A 248 1.13 -10.61 -20.61
N ARG A 249 1.56 -11.73 -21.22
CA ARG A 249 2.82 -11.76 -21.99
C ARG A 249 2.76 -10.78 -23.16
N ILE A 250 3.93 -10.30 -23.61
CA ILE A 250 4.04 -9.20 -24.59
C ILE A 250 3.12 -9.41 -25.81
N PRO A 251 2.15 -8.51 -26.06
CA PRO A 251 1.16 -8.67 -27.13
C PRO A 251 1.78 -8.56 -28.53
N PHE A 252 1.09 -9.15 -29.52
CA PHE A 252 1.48 -9.01 -30.93
C PHE A 252 1.18 -7.59 -31.44
N GLY A 253 2.18 -6.71 -31.37
CA GLY A 253 2.10 -5.34 -31.89
C GLY A 253 2.25 -5.21 -33.40
N PHE A 254 2.66 -6.28 -34.09
CA PHE A 254 2.64 -6.42 -35.55
C PHE A 254 1.70 -7.57 -35.94
N MET A 255 1.37 -7.69 -37.23
CA MET A 255 0.60 -8.83 -37.76
C MET A 255 1.18 -10.17 -37.29
N ASP A 256 0.49 -10.78 -36.34
CA ASP A 256 0.70 -12.11 -35.78
C ASP A 256 2.09 -12.32 -35.12
N ARG A 257 2.73 -11.25 -34.63
CA ARG A 257 4.04 -11.31 -33.95
C ARG A 257 4.37 -10.08 -33.09
N THR A 258 5.29 -10.24 -32.14
CA THR A 258 5.75 -9.19 -31.22
C THR A 258 6.77 -8.24 -31.84
N LEU A 259 7.71 -8.74 -32.66
CA LEU A 259 8.74 -7.97 -33.36
C LEU A 259 8.93 -8.47 -34.79
N PRO A 260 9.43 -7.64 -35.73
CA PRO A 260 9.70 -8.05 -37.11
C PRO A 260 10.80 -9.11 -37.25
N HIS A 261 11.56 -9.37 -36.18
CA HIS A 261 12.61 -10.39 -36.11
C HIS A 261 12.07 -11.81 -35.88
N PHE A 262 10.86 -11.96 -35.34
CA PHE A 262 10.22 -13.26 -35.14
C PHE A 262 9.37 -13.64 -36.35
N THR A 263 9.12 -14.94 -36.50
CA THR A 263 8.10 -15.48 -37.41
C THR A 263 6.70 -15.08 -36.96
N LYS A 264 5.71 -15.28 -37.82
CA LYS A 264 4.31 -15.22 -37.40
C LYS A 264 3.98 -16.38 -36.46
N ASP A 265 2.97 -16.17 -35.61
CA ASP A 265 2.37 -17.17 -34.72
C ASP A 265 3.37 -17.82 -33.74
N ASP A 266 4.47 -17.11 -33.44
CA ASP A 266 5.47 -17.54 -32.48
C ASP A 266 5.02 -17.22 -31.05
N TYR A 267 4.44 -18.23 -30.40
CA TYR A 267 4.03 -18.21 -28.99
C TYR A 267 5.16 -18.60 -28.01
N GLY A 268 6.37 -18.85 -28.54
CA GLY A 268 7.55 -19.24 -27.79
C GLY A 268 7.96 -18.20 -26.73
N PRO A 269 8.70 -18.63 -25.69
CA PRO A 269 9.06 -17.76 -24.57
C PRO A 269 9.85 -16.52 -25.02
N GLU A 270 10.79 -16.68 -25.95
CA GLU A 270 11.64 -15.59 -26.47
C GLU A 270 10.82 -14.54 -27.25
N SER A 271 9.95 -14.98 -28.17
CA SER A 271 9.02 -14.09 -28.89
C SER A 271 8.12 -13.31 -27.95
N ARG A 272 7.62 -13.96 -26.89
CA ARG A 272 6.61 -13.42 -25.96
C ARG A 272 7.22 -12.72 -24.73
N GLY A 273 8.52 -12.40 -24.74
CA GLY A 273 9.16 -11.54 -23.75
C GLY A 273 9.68 -12.22 -22.48
N PHE A 274 10.02 -13.50 -22.53
CA PHE A 274 10.82 -14.14 -21.49
C PHE A 274 12.29 -13.72 -21.59
N VAL A 275 12.83 -13.11 -20.53
CA VAL A 275 14.26 -12.75 -20.44
C VAL A 275 15.00 -13.86 -19.70
N GLU A 276 15.76 -14.66 -20.45
CA GLU A 276 16.56 -15.75 -19.90
C GLU A 276 17.85 -15.25 -19.24
N ASN A 277 18.36 -14.11 -19.70
CA ASN A 277 19.61 -13.57 -19.20
C ASN A 277 19.44 -12.83 -17.86
N SER A 278 20.53 -12.75 -17.11
CA SER A 278 20.63 -11.93 -15.89
C SER A 278 21.28 -10.59 -16.20
N TYR A 279 21.11 -9.59 -15.33
CA TYR A 279 21.78 -8.30 -15.50
C TYR A 279 23.32 -8.40 -15.51
N LEU A 280 23.89 -9.46 -14.91
CA LEU A 280 25.33 -9.78 -15.00
C LEU A 280 25.76 -10.26 -16.40
N ARG A 281 24.92 -11.04 -17.10
CA ARG A 281 25.19 -11.48 -18.49
C ARG A 281 24.97 -10.36 -19.50
N GLY A 282 24.01 -9.48 -19.23
CA GLY A 282 23.47 -8.52 -20.19
C GLY A 282 22.33 -9.11 -21.01
N LEU A 283 21.42 -8.25 -21.46
CA LEU A 283 20.22 -8.64 -22.22
C LEU A 283 20.50 -8.55 -23.73
N THR A 284 19.93 -9.47 -24.51
CA THR A 284 19.88 -9.34 -25.98
C THR A 284 19.02 -8.15 -26.41
N PRO A 285 19.13 -7.63 -27.65
CA PRO A 285 18.33 -6.49 -28.11
C PRO A 285 16.81 -6.70 -28.01
N GLN A 286 16.34 -7.94 -28.24
CA GLN A 286 14.93 -8.33 -28.11
C GLN A 286 14.50 -8.31 -26.64
N GLU A 287 15.24 -9.00 -25.76
CA GLU A 287 15.01 -8.99 -24.31
C GLU A 287 15.02 -7.58 -23.73
N PHE A 288 15.97 -6.74 -24.14
CA PHE A 288 16.09 -5.35 -23.71
C PHE A 288 14.87 -4.52 -24.12
N PHE A 289 14.36 -4.69 -25.34
CA PHE A 289 13.17 -3.97 -25.81
C PHE A 289 11.90 -4.42 -25.05
N PHE A 290 11.71 -5.72 -24.82
CA PHE A 290 10.60 -6.23 -24.03
C PHE A 290 10.67 -5.83 -22.55
N HIS A 291 11.87 -5.79 -21.97
CA HIS A 291 12.11 -5.28 -20.63
C HIS A 291 11.84 -3.77 -20.54
N ALA A 292 12.21 -2.99 -21.57
CA ALA A 292 11.87 -1.58 -21.67
C ALA A 292 10.36 -1.33 -21.81
N MET A 293 9.61 -2.23 -22.46
CA MET A 293 8.14 -2.16 -22.52
C MET A 293 7.50 -2.32 -21.13
N GLY A 294 7.82 -3.40 -20.40
CA GLY A 294 7.30 -3.61 -19.04
C GLY A 294 7.76 -2.53 -18.05
N GLY A 295 9.02 -2.08 -18.16
CA GLY A 295 9.53 -0.94 -17.39
C GLY A 295 8.81 0.37 -17.71
N ARG A 296 8.38 0.58 -18.96
CA ARG A 296 7.62 1.77 -19.38
C ARG A 296 6.19 1.76 -18.85
N GLU A 297 5.53 0.61 -18.79
CA GLU A 297 4.20 0.46 -18.19
C GLU A 297 4.21 1.00 -16.75
N GLY A 298 5.02 0.43 -15.85
CA GLY A 298 5.06 0.83 -14.45
C GLY A 298 5.50 2.30 -14.21
N LEU A 299 6.30 2.88 -15.11
CA LEU A 299 6.65 4.31 -15.08
C LEU A 299 5.45 5.20 -15.40
N ILE A 300 4.62 4.83 -16.38
CA ILE A 300 3.36 5.52 -16.67
C ILE A 300 2.39 5.34 -15.49
N ASP A 301 2.31 4.11 -15.00
CA ASP A 301 1.41 3.70 -13.92
C ASP A 301 1.70 4.49 -12.61
N THR A 302 2.98 4.65 -12.27
CA THR A 302 3.43 5.51 -11.15
C THR A 302 3.03 6.98 -11.37
N ALA A 303 3.26 7.53 -12.57
CA ALA A 303 2.96 8.93 -12.86
C ALA A 303 1.45 9.22 -12.80
N VAL A 304 0.62 8.35 -13.40
CA VAL A 304 -0.84 8.49 -13.41
C VAL A 304 -1.42 8.28 -12.02
N LYS A 305 -1.15 7.13 -11.39
CA LYS A 305 -1.79 6.75 -10.12
C LYS A 305 -1.40 7.65 -8.95
N THR A 306 -0.21 8.28 -8.98
CA THR A 306 0.18 9.28 -7.95
C THR A 306 -0.75 10.50 -7.94
N SER A 307 -1.25 10.92 -9.12
CA SER A 307 -2.23 12.01 -9.19
C SER A 307 -3.60 11.59 -8.64
N GLU A 308 -4.03 10.36 -8.90
CA GLU A 308 -5.30 9.82 -8.39
C GLU A 308 -5.30 9.66 -6.87
N THR A 309 -4.21 9.13 -6.29
CA THR A 309 -4.13 8.87 -4.84
C THR A 309 -4.06 10.15 -4.02
N GLY A 310 -3.32 11.17 -4.47
CA GLY A 310 -3.33 12.48 -3.82
C GLY A 310 -4.71 13.15 -3.85
N TYR A 311 -5.47 12.97 -4.93
CA TYR A 311 -6.85 13.45 -5.04
C TYR A 311 -7.83 12.65 -4.16
N ILE A 312 -7.69 11.32 -4.10
CA ILE A 312 -8.44 10.46 -3.16
C ILE A 312 -8.17 10.88 -1.71
N GLN A 313 -6.91 11.12 -1.33
CA GLN A 313 -6.56 11.57 0.02
C GLN A 313 -7.21 12.93 0.34
N ARG A 314 -7.18 13.90 -0.59
CA ARG A 314 -7.86 15.20 -0.41
C ARG A 314 -9.38 15.04 -0.20
N ARG A 315 -10.01 14.15 -0.97
CA ARG A 315 -11.46 13.84 -0.85
C ARG A 315 -11.82 13.22 0.49
N LEU A 316 -11.03 12.24 0.94
CA LEU A 316 -11.20 11.62 2.26
C LEU A 316 -11.09 12.64 3.39
N VAL A 317 -10.08 13.54 3.37
CA VAL A 317 -9.93 14.59 4.41
C VAL A 317 -11.18 15.46 4.45
N LYS A 318 -11.72 15.83 3.28
CA LYS A 318 -12.87 16.72 3.17
C LYS A 318 -14.22 16.11 3.57
N ALA A 319 -14.34 14.78 3.53
CA ALA A 319 -15.49 14.07 4.07
C ALA A 319 -15.32 13.67 5.55
N MET A 320 -14.14 13.88 6.14
CA MET A 320 -13.75 13.37 7.46
C MET A 320 -12.87 14.37 8.23
N GLU A 321 -13.14 15.67 8.16
CA GLU A 321 -12.47 16.69 9.01
C GLU A 321 -13.16 16.88 10.38
N ASP A 322 -13.99 15.91 10.76
CA ASP A 322 -14.77 15.84 11.99
C ASP A 322 -14.00 15.15 13.16
N ILE A 323 -14.59 15.17 14.38
CA ILE A 323 -13.84 15.19 15.65
C ILE A 323 -14.45 14.26 16.72
N MET A 324 -13.62 13.73 17.62
CA MET A 324 -14.05 13.10 18.86
C MET A 324 -14.61 14.11 19.87
N LYS A 325 -15.57 13.73 20.72
CA LYS A 325 -16.02 14.55 21.86
C LYS A 325 -15.75 13.92 23.23
N TYR A 326 -15.84 14.74 24.28
CA TYR A 326 -15.50 14.41 25.67
C TYR A 326 -16.37 13.32 26.32
N ASP A 327 -17.47 12.90 25.67
CA ASP A 327 -18.31 11.77 26.07
C ASP A 327 -17.81 10.41 25.53
N GLY A 328 -16.72 10.40 24.75
CA GLY A 328 -16.19 9.19 24.10
C GLY A 328 -16.74 8.93 22.69
N THR A 329 -17.74 9.71 22.26
CA THR A 329 -18.38 9.55 20.95
C THR A 329 -17.56 10.21 19.83
N VAL A 330 -17.76 9.71 18.60
CA VAL A 330 -17.24 10.34 17.37
C VAL A 330 -18.42 11.01 16.67
N ARG A 331 -18.32 12.32 16.40
CA ARG A 331 -19.42 13.14 15.89
C ARG A 331 -19.00 14.03 14.73
N ASN A 332 -19.95 14.40 13.88
CA ASN A 332 -19.74 15.47 12.90
C ASN A 332 -19.89 16.87 13.51
N SER A 333 -19.52 17.90 12.74
CA SER A 333 -19.65 19.33 13.07
C SER A 333 -21.07 19.79 13.43
N LEU A 334 -22.11 19.11 12.95
CA LEU A 334 -23.50 19.39 13.31
C LEU A 334 -23.85 18.86 14.71
N GLY A 335 -23.28 17.70 15.07
CA GLY A 335 -23.50 16.97 16.33
C GLY A 335 -24.03 15.55 16.15
N ASP A 336 -24.23 15.09 14.92
CA ASP A 336 -24.67 13.73 14.58
C ASP A 336 -23.61 12.72 15.05
N VAL A 337 -24.04 11.60 15.63
CA VAL A 337 -23.13 10.54 16.11
C VAL A 337 -22.82 9.58 14.96
N ILE A 338 -21.52 9.43 14.67
CA ILE A 338 -20.99 8.47 13.67
C ILE A 338 -20.63 7.16 14.37
N GLN A 339 -20.00 7.23 15.55
CA GLN A 339 -19.76 6.08 16.42
C GLN A 339 -20.07 6.45 17.87
N PHE A 340 -20.76 5.56 18.59
CA PHE A 340 -20.98 5.70 20.03
C PHE A 340 -19.67 5.62 20.84
N LEU A 341 -18.66 4.92 20.32
CA LEU A 341 -17.35 4.78 20.95
C LEU A 341 -16.28 4.62 19.86
N TYR A 342 -15.17 5.37 19.97
CA TYR A 342 -14.11 5.36 18.96
C TYR A 342 -13.57 3.95 18.69
N GLY A 343 -13.71 3.49 17.44
CA GLY A 343 -13.22 2.19 16.99
C GLY A 343 -13.83 1.01 17.76
N GLU A 344 -15.06 1.18 18.24
CA GLU A 344 -15.89 0.19 18.94
C GLU A 344 -15.41 -0.27 20.34
N ASP A 345 -14.23 0.16 20.81
CA ASP A 345 -13.69 -0.15 22.16
C ASP A 345 -13.10 1.05 22.95
N GLY A 346 -13.01 2.25 22.35
CA GLY A 346 -12.51 3.47 23.00
C GLY A 346 -10.99 3.59 23.14
N MET A 347 -10.20 2.72 22.51
CA MET A 347 -8.73 2.71 22.62
C MET A 347 -8.04 3.51 21.50
N ASP A 348 -6.87 4.08 21.80
CA ASP A 348 -5.99 4.69 20.81
C ASP A 348 -5.26 3.62 19.96
N ALA A 349 -5.24 3.84 18.64
CA ALA A 349 -4.52 3.03 17.66
C ALA A 349 -3.01 2.86 17.98
N VAL A 350 -2.38 3.84 18.64
CA VAL A 350 -0.94 3.83 18.94
C VAL A 350 -0.56 2.73 19.94
N TRP A 351 -1.35 2.55 21.00
CA TRP A 351 -1.04 1.68 22.16
C TRP A 351 -1.40 0.20 21.98
N ILE A 352 -1.93 -0.16 20.81
CA ILE A 352 -2.44 -1.49 20.51
C ILE A 352 -1.34 -2.38 19.89
N GLU A 353 -1.19 -3.62 20.38
CA GLU A 353 -0.28 -4.64 19.82
C GLU A 353 -1.06 -5.90 19.40
N SER A 354 -0.57 -6.64 18.38
CA SER A 354 -1.16 -7.94 18.05
C SER A 354 -0.78 -8.99 19.10
N GLN A 355 -1.79 -9.53 19.78
CA GLN A 355 -1.66 -10.50 20.85
C GLN A 355 -2.42 -11.79 20.51
N LYS A 356 -1.82 -12.92 20.89
CA LYS A 356 -2.42 -14.25 20.72
C LYS A 356 -3.42 -14.57 21.83
N LEU A 357 -4.63 -14.96 21.43
CA LEU A 357 -5.65 -15.56 22.29
C LEU A 357 -5.28 -17.02 22.57
N ASP A 358 -4.77 -17.31 23.77
CA ASP A 358 -4.53 -18.69 24.20
C ASP A 358 -5.85 -19.30 24.71
N SER A 359 -6.52 -20.13 23.91
CA SER A 359 -7.66 -20.91 24.39
C SER A 359 -7.16 -22.12 25.19
N LEU A 360 -7.34 -22.12 26.51
CA LEU A 360 -7.10 -23.29 27.34
C LEU A 360 -8.10 -24.42 27.04
N LYS A 361 -7.66 -25.66 27.26
CA LYS A 361 -8.54 -26.76 27.66
C LYS A 361 -8.31 -27.04 29.14
N TYR A 362 -9.38 -27.06 29.93
CA TYR A 362 -9.32 -27.44 31.33
C TYR A 362 -9.65 -28.92 31.48
N GLU A 363 -8.62 -29.76 31.30
CA GLU A 363 -8.64 -31.13 31.82
C GLU A 363 -8.65 -31.06 33.36
N ILE A 364 -9.82 -31.31 33.97
CA ILE A 364 -10.04 -31.45 35.43
C ILE A 364 -11.12 -32.53 35.71
N ASP A 365 -10.97 -33.71 35.12
CA ASP A 365 -11.80 -34.88 35.48
C ASP A 365 -10.96 -36.18 35.52
N GLU A 366 -9.72 -36.07 35.99
CA GLU A 366 -8.99 -37.23 36.51
C GLU A 366 -9.22 -37.38 38.01
N GLU A 367 -9.74 -38.54 38.41
CA GLU A 367 -10.05 -38.91 39.80
C GLU A 367 -8.80 -38.89 40.73
N ASN A 368 -7.59 -38.86 40.15
CA ASN A 368 -6.29 -38.79 40.81
C ASN A 368 -5.65 -37.39 40.83
N TRP A 369 -6.41 -36.31 40.64
CA TRP A 369 -5.88 -34.92 40.57
C TRP A 369 -5.02 -34.51 41.79
N ASN A 370 -3.70 -34.51 41.61
CA ASN A 370 -2.69 -34.07 42.58
C ASN A 370 -1.65 -33.17 41.87
N PRO A 371 -1.86 -31.84 41.82
CA PRO A 371 -1.06 -30.94 40.99
C PRO A 371 0.30 -30.59 41.60
N ASN A 372 1.39 -30.96 40.92
CA ASN A 372 2.78 -30.68 41.33
C ASN A 372 3.23 -29.20 41.12
N TYR A 373 2.29 -28.26 41.11
CA TYR A 373 2.52 -26.82 40.92
C TYR A 373 1.90 -25.95 42.02
N MET A 374 1.29 -26.57 43.03
CA MET A 374 0.57 -25.93 44.13
C MET A 374 1.05 -26.54 45.46
N SER A 375 0.94 -25.81 46.57
CA SER A 375 1.21 -26.39 47.91
C SER A 375 0.19 -27.48 48.23
N THR A 376 0.56 -28.46 49.05
CA THR A 376 -0.35 -29.53 49.50
C THR A 376 -1.54 -28.97 50.28
N GLU A 377 -1.30 -27.91 51.06
CA GLU A 377 -2.32 -27.20 51.84
C GLU A 377 -3.42 -26.62 50.93
N HIS A 378 -3.06 -25.83 49.91
CA HIS A 378 -4.06 -25.26 48.99
C HIS A 378 -4.80 -26.35 48.17
N VAL A 379 -4.17 -27.51 47.94
CA VAL A 379 -4.82 -28.67 47.28
C VAL A 379 -5.83 -29.34 48.21
N GLU A 380 -5.56 -29.41 49.52
CA GLU A 380 -6.50 -29.90 50.53
C GLU A 380 -7.66 -28.91 50.73
N ASP A 381 -7.41 -27.59 50.71
CA ASP A 381 -8.45 -26.56 50.76
C ASP A 381 -9.46 -26.70 49.62
N ILE A 382 -9.00 -26.83 48.37
CA ILE A 382 -9.88 -27.01 47.19
C ILE A 382 -10.68 -28.32 47.25
N LYS A 383 -10.11 -29.37 47.87
CA LYS A 383 -10.77 -30.68 48.02
C LYS A 383 -11.78 -30.72 49.16
N THR A 384 -11.59 -29.93 50.21
CA THR A 384 -12.41 -29.95 51.43
C THR A 384 -13.44 -28.81 51.50
N ILE A 385 -13.10 -27.61 51.03
CA ILE A 385 -13.93 -26.41 51.14
C ILE A 385 -14.77 -26.22 49.87
N ARG A 386 -16.08 -26.40 50.01
CA ARG A 386 -17.02 -26.36 48.88
C ARG A 386 -17.13 -24.97 48.24
N GLU A 387 -17.01 -23.90 49.02
CA GLU A 387 -17.05 -22.52 48.52
C GLU A 387 -15.91 -22.25 47.54
N ILE A 388 -14.68 -22.66 47.88
CA ILE A 388 -13.49 -22.49 47.01
C ILE A 388 -13.65 -23.30 45.73
N ARG A 389 -14.10 -24.57 45.84
CA ARG A 389 -14.37 -25.42 44.67
C ARG A 389 -15.46 -24.83 43.77
N ASN A 390 -16.50 -24.23 44.33
CA ASN A 390 -17.55 -23.57 43.54
C ASN A 390 -17.01 -22.37 42.76
N VAL A 391 -16.17 -21.51 43.36
CA VAL A 391 -15.55 -20.36 42.67
C VAL A 391 -14.64 -20.84 41.53
N PHE A 392 -13.83 -21.87 41.77
CA PHE A 392 -12.95 -22.46 40.75
C PHE A 392 -13.75 -23.11 39.59
N ASN A 393 -14.87 -23.78 39.88
CA ASN A 393 -15.76 -24.30 38.86
C ASN A 393 -16.38 -23.17 38.00
N VAL A 394 -16.73 -22.03 38.61
CA VAL A 394 -17.24 -20.85 37.88
C VAL A 394 -16.18 -20.20 37.01
N GLU A 395 -14.92 -20.13 37.48
CA GLU A 395 -13.78 -19.69 36.64
C GLU A 395 -13.64 -20.55 35.38
N VAL A 396 -13.68 -21.88 35.54
CA VAL A 396 -13.58 -22.83 34.43
C VAL A 396 -14.76 -22.70 33.48
N GLN A 397 -15.99 -22.65 34.00
CA GLN A 397 -17.20 -22.50 33.17
C GLN A 397 -17.16 -21.20 32.35
N GLN A 398 -16.80 -20.06 32.97
CA GLN A 398 -16.68 -18.78 32.26
C GLN A 398 -15.62 -18.83 31.15
N LEU A 399 -14.54 -19.60 31.33
CA LEU A 399 -13.51 -19.79 30.29
C LEU A 399 -13.94 -20.74 29.17
N GLU A 400 -14.89 -21.66 29.43
CA GLU A 400 -15.53 -22.46 28.38
C GLU A 400 -16.56 -21.64 27.59
N ASP A 401 -17.39 -20.84 28.28
CA ASP A 401 -18.32 -19.90 27.65
C ASP A 401 -17.56 -18.88 26.77
N ASP A 402 -16.47 -18.30 27.28
CA ASP A 402 -15.56 -17.42 26.53
C ASP A 402 -14.97 -18.11 25.30
N ARG A 403 -14.58 -19.39 25.42
CA ARG A 403 -14.02 -20.19 24.32
C ARG A 403 -15.06 -20.51 23.24
N VAL A 404 -16.32 -20.76 23.63
CA VAL A 404 -17.43 -20.94 22.68
C VAL A 404 -17.71 -19.62 21.96
N LEU A 405 -17.89 -18.51 22.69
CA LEU A 405 -18.15 -17.18 22.14
C LEU A 405 -17.08 -16.72 21.14
N LEU A 406 -15.79 -16.92 21.47
CA LEU A 406 -14.69 -16.69 20.54
C LEU A 406 -14.77 -17.57 19.29
N GLY A 407 -15.15 -18.84 19.44
CA GLY A 407 -15.21 -19.82 18.35
C GLY A 407 -16.40 -19.64 17.41
N THR A 408 -17.55 -19.18 17.90
CA THR A 408 -18.81 -19.11 17.14
C THR A 408 -19.15 -17.72 16.62
N GLU A 409 -18.76 -16.65 17.31
CA GLU A 409 -19.19 -15.28 16.97
C GLU A 409 -18.01 -14.36 16.62
N ILE A 410 -16.97 -14.31 17.46
CA ILE A 410 -15.93 -13.27 17.35
C ILE A 410 -14.82 -13.62 16.36
N ALA A 411 -14.31 -14.86 16.37
CA ALA A 411 -13.12 -15.27 15.63
C ALA A 411 -13.38 -16.50 14.73
N THR A 412 -14.50 -16.48 14.01
CA THR A 412 -15.00 -17.58 13.16
C THR A 412 -14.03 -18.10 12.11
N THR A 413 -13.04 -17.31 11.68
CA THR A 413 -11.96 -17.72 10.76
C THR A 413 -10.91 -18.64 11.40
N GLY A 414 -10.89 -18.76 12.73
CA GLY A 414 -9.80 -19.40 13.49
C GLY A 414 -8.56 -18.53 13.69
N ASP A 415 -8.62 -17.25 13.34
CA ASP A 415 -7.50 -16.32 13.55
C ASP A 415 -7.20 -16.13 15.05
N ASN A 416 -5.98 -16.49 15.44
CA ASN A 416 -5.56 -16.50 16.84
C ASN A 416 -4.97 -15.15 17.32
N SER A 417 -4.44 -14.32 16.40
CA SER A 417 -3.65 -13.12 16.73
C SER A 417 -4.43 -11.84 16.44
N TRP A 418 -4.89 -11.17 17.49
CA TRP A 418 -5.77 -10.00 17.40
C TRP A 418 -5.10 -8.74 17.95
N PRO A 419 -5.31 -7.55 17.36
CA PRO A 419 -4.91 -6.29 17.96
C PRO A 419 -5.65 -6.08 19.30
N LYS A 420 -4.91 -5.82 20.38
CA LYS A 420 -5.43 -5.52 21.74
C LYS A 420 -4.55 -4.48 22.45
N PRO A 421 -5.09 -3.63 23.33
CA PRO A 421 -4.28 -2.83 24.26
C PRO A 421 -3.51 -3.73 25.24
N VAL A 422 -2.51 -3.16 25.93
CA VAL A 422 -1.70 -3.76 27.02
C VAL A 422 -1.15 -5.18 26.76
N ASN A 423 0.15 -5.30 26.46
CA ASN A 423 0.77 -6.62 26.21
C ASN A 423 0.98 -7.44 27.49
N LEU A 424 -0.03 -8.25 27.85
CA LEU A 424 -0.06 -9.02 29.10
C LEU A 424 1.14 -9.99 29.23
N LYS A 425 1.51 -10.67 28.13
CA LYS A 425 2.65 -11.61 28.11
C LYS A 425 3.99 -10.90 28.31
N ARG A 426 4.11 -9.63 27.93
CA ARG A 426 5.28 -8.79 28.17
C ARG A 426 5.35 -8.34 29.64
N LEU A 427 4.22 -7.94 30.22
CA LEU A 427 4.14 -7.58 31.65
C LEU A 427 4.47 -8.76 32.58
N ILE A 428 3.94 -9.97 32.29
CA ILE A 428 4.26 -11.20 33.04
C ILE A 428 5.77 -11.49 33.01
N TRP A 429 6.41 -11.39 31.83
CA TRP A 429 7.85 -11.60 31.69
C TRP A 429 8.67 -10.53 32.44
N ASN A 430 8.25 -9.27 32.37
CA ASN A 430 8.88 -8.17 33.12
C ASN A 430 8.79 -8.42 34.63
N ALA A 431 7.63 -8.83 35.15
CA ALA A 431 7.44 -9.18 36.56
C ALA A 431 8.35 -10.33 37.01
N GLN A 432 8.43 -11.42 36.23
CA GLN A 432 9.34 -12.54 36.48
C GLN A 432 10.82 -12.09 36.57
N LYS A 433 11.21 -11.04 35.85
CA LYS A 433 12.57 -10.47 35.90
C LYS A 433 12.77 -9.53 37.08
N THR A 434 11.86 -8.59 37.32
CA THR A 434 11.94 -7.62 38.42
C THR A 434 11.97 -8.32 39.78
N PHE A 435 11.02 -9.24 40.01
CA PHE A 435 10.89 -9.98 41.27
C PHE A 435 11.72 -11.28 41.31
N LYS A 436 12.47 -11.59 40.25
CA LYS A 436 13.42 -12.72 40.15
C LYS A 436 12.78 -14.08 40.51
N VAL A 437 11.57 -14.30 40.01
CA VAL A 437 10.72 -15.48 40.28
C VAL A 437 11.44 -16.79 39.90
N ASP A 438 11.55 -17.73 40.86
CA ASP A 438 12.13 -19.04 40.62
C ASP A 438 11.06 -20.05 40.15
N LEU A 439 11.06 -20.32 38.85
CA LEU A 439 10.16 -21.28 38.20
C LEU A 439 10.27 -22.73 38.72
N ARG A 440 11.26 -23.05 39.57
CA ARG A 440 11.36 -24.36 40.23
C ARG A 440 10.45 -24.47 41.46
N GLN A 441 10.26 -23.38 42.20
CA GLN A 441 9.45 -23.36 43.42
C GLN A 441 7.96 -23.32 43.09
N THR A 442 7.09 -23.54 44.08
CA THR A 442 5.66 -23.26 43.99
C THR A 442 5.40 -21.79 44.32
N SER A 443 4.37 -21.18 43.73
CA SER A 443 3.91 -19.85 44.14
C SER A 443 3.35 -19.86 45.57
N ASP A 444 3.42 -18.71 46.24
CA ASP A 444 2.81 -18.43 47.55
C ASP A 444 1.32 -18.05 47.45
N MET A 445 0.79 -17.88 46.24
CA MET A 445 -0.58 -17.47 45.99
C MET A 445 -1.60 -18.60 46.19
N HIS A 446 -2.71 -18.27 46.84
CA HIS A 446 -3.91 -19.12 46.87
C HIS A 446 -4.83 -18.80 45.68
N PRO A 447 -5.42 -19.78 44.97
CA PRO A 447 -6.23 -19.55 43.75
C PRO A 447 -7.36 -18.52 43.91
N LEU A 448 -8.01 -18.48 45.08
CA LEU A 448 -9.11 -17.53 45.36
C LEU A 448 -8.65 -16.07 45.33
N GLU A 449 -7.38 -15.79 45.69
CA GLU A 449 -6.82 -14.43 45.61
C GLU A 449 -6.61 -13.99 44.16
N ILE A 450 -6.25 -14.93 43.28
CA ILE A 450 -6.04 -14.67 41.85
C ILE A 450 -7.37 -14.32 41.18
N VAL A 451 -8.40 -15.15 41.36
CA VAL A 451 -9.74 -14.92 40.80
C VAL A 451 -10.33 -13.60 41.35
N GLY A 452 -10.34 -13.42 42.67
CA GLY A 452 -10.88 -12.22 43.30
C GLY A 452 -10.12 -10.93 42.99
N ALA A 453 -8.86 -11.00 42.53
CA ALA A 453 -8.12 -9.85 42.02
C ALA A 453 -8.39 -9.56 40.54
N VAL A 454 -8.59 -10.61 39.73
CA VAL A 454 -8.97 -10.52 38.31
C VAL A 454 -10.37 -9.92 38.14
N ASP A 455 -11.32 -10.28 39.00
CA ASP A 455 -12.68 -9.70 38.98
C ASP A 455 -12.66 -8.23 39.39
N LYS A 456 -11.98 -7.89 40.50
CA LYS A 456 -11.74 -6.49 40.91
C LYS A 456 -10.94 -5.68 39.90
N LEU A 457 -10.19 -6.30 39.00
CA LEU A 457 -9.53 -5.58 37.90
C LEU A 457 -10.53 -5.27 36.78
N GLN A 458 -11.38 -6.22 36.38
CA GLN A 458 -12.46 -5.99 35.40
C GLN A 458 -13.37 -4.80 35.79
N GLU A 459 -13.70 -4.64 37.08
CA GLU A 459 -14.50 -3.50 37.59
C GLU A 459 -13.80 -2.12 37.50
N ARG A 460 -12.46 -2.11 37.52
CA ARG A 460 -11.63 -0.88 37.45
C ARG A 460 -11.29 -0.46 36.02
N LEU A 461 -11.32 -1.38 35.06
CA LEU A 461 -11.00 -1.13 33.63
C LEU A 461 -12.14 -0.39 32.90
N ARG A 462 -12.55 0.78 33.42
CA ARG A 462 -13.62 1.60 32.86
C ARG A 462 -13.16 2.36 31.61
N VAL A 463 -14.02 2.34 30.58
CA VAL A 463 -13.93 3.11 29.34
C VAL A 463 -15.09 4.10 29.31
N VAL A 464 -16.32 3.57 29.37
CA VAL A 464 -17.55 4.37 29.47
C VAL A 464 -17.86 4.64 30.94
N HIS A 465 -18.29 5.86 31.23
CA HIS A 465 -18.54 6.38 32.58
C HIS A 465 -20.03 6.62 32.79
N GLY A 466 -20.69 5.73 33.52
CA GLY A 466 -22.08 5.85 33.94
C GLY A 466 -22.52 4.63 34.74
N ASP A 467 -23.44 4.84 35.68
CA ASP A 467 -24.02 3.77 36.52
C ASP A 467 -25.47 3.44 36.12
N ASP A 468 -25.93 3.96 34.97
CA ASP A 468 -27.18 3.57 34.33
C ASP A 468 -27.05 2.27 33.53
N LEU A 469 -28.18 1.61 33.27
CA LEU A 469 -28.23 0.29 32.63
C LEU A 469 -27.57 0.25 31.24
N LEU A 470 -27.68 1.34 30.46
CA LEU A 470 -27.13 1.40 29.11
C LEU A 470 -25.61 1.59 29.16
N SER A 471 -25.11 2.51 29.99
CA SER A 471 -23.66 2.69 30.19
C SER A 471 -22.98 1.41 30.68
N ILE A 472 -23.63 0.65 31.58
CA ILE A 472 -23.12 -0.64 32.08
C ILE A 472 -23.04 -1.68 30.94
N GLU A 473 -24.05 -1.74 30.07
CA GLU A 473 -24.06 -2.64 28.92
C GLU A 473 -22.97 -2.27 27.88
N VAL A 474 -22.88 -0.99 27.51
CA VAL A 474 -21.86 -0.50 26.57
C VAL A 474 -20.44 -0.71 27.12
N GLN A 475 -20.21 -0.44 28.41
CA GLN A 475 -18.94 -0.70 29.09
C GLN A 475 -18.55 -2.19 29.06
N LYS A 476 -19.52 -3.08 29.29
CA LYS A 476 -19.31 -4.54 29.23
C LYS A 476 -18.93 -4.96 27.81
N ASN A 477 -19.61 -4.43 26.80
CA ASN A 477 -19.39 -4.77 25.39
C ASN A 477 -18.03 -4.24 24.89
N ALA A 478 -17.70 -2.97 25.17
CA ALA A 478 -16.42 -2.35 24.80
C ALA A 478 -15.19 -3.08 25.37
N THR A 479 -15.30 -3.63 26.58
CA THR A 479 -14.19 -4.33 27.25
C THR A 479 -14.18 -5.85 27.05
N LEU A 480 -15.23 -6.43 26.45
CA LEU A 480 -15.44 -7.89 26.32
C LEU A 480 -14.21 -8.64 25.79
N LEU A 481 -13.67 -8.21 24.63
CA LEU A 481 -12.54 -8.86 23.95
C LEU A 481 -11.19 -8.73 24.70
N PHE A 482 -11.08 -7.74 25.60
CA PHE A 482 -9.94 -7.58 26.50
C PHE A 482 -10.13 -8.41 27.77
N ASN A 483 -11.32 -8.42 28.37
CA ASN A 483 -11.65 -9.22 29.55
C ASN A 483 -11.50 -10.73 29.29
N ILE A 484 -11.95 -11.22 28.13
CA ILE A 484 -11.73 -12.63 27.72
C ILE A 484 -10.23 -12.96 27.65
N HIS A 485 -9.40 -12.05 27.12
CA HIS A 485 -7.95 -12.22 27.02
C HIS A 485 -7.24 -12.11 28.38
N LEU A 486 -7.75 -11.25 29.27
CA LEU A 486 -7.29 -11.11 30.64
C LEU A 486 -7.60 -12.39 31.44
N ARG A 487 -8.84 -12.90 31.36
CA ARG A 487 -9.22 -14.18 31.98
C ARG A 487 -8.41 -15.36 31.44
N SER A 488 -8.24 -15.49 30.11
CA SER A 488 -7.50 -16.63 29.54
C SER A 488 -5.97 -16.59 29.74
N THR A 489 -5.41 -15.42 30.11
CA THR A 489 -4.00 -15.29 30.52
C THR A 489 -3.82 -15.44 32.04
N PHE A 490 -4.64 -14.76 32.86
CA PHE A 490 -4.53 -14.77 34.33
C PHE A 490 -5.36 -15.85 35.03
N ALA A 491 -5.92 -16.80 34.27
CA ALA A 491 -6.53 -18.02 34.80
C ALA A 491 -5.62 -18.67 35.86
N SER A 492 -6.19 -19.05 37.00
CA SER A 492 -5.49 -19.45 38.22
C SER A 492 -4.52 -20.61 37.99
N LYS A 493 -4.89 -21.58 37.14
CA LYS A 493 -4.02 -22.68 36.70
C LYS A 493 -2.75 -22.17 36.00
N ARG A 494 -2.81 -21.14 35.15
CA ARG A 494 -1.64 -20.60 34.41
C ARG A 494 -0.72 -19.80 35.31
N VAL A 495 -1.30 -18.92 36.14
CA VAL A 495 -0.55 -18.09 37.09
C VAL A 495 0.28 -18.96 38.04
N LEU A 496 -0.25 -20.10 38.49
CA LEU A 496 0.43 -21.03 39.39
C LEU A 496 1.34 -22.05 38.68
N SER A 497 1.02 -22.51 37.46
CA SER A 497 1.79 -23.57 36.77
C SER A 497 2.76 -23.08 35.68
N GLU A 498 2.35 -22.14 34.83
CA GLU A 498 3.18 -21.57 33.76
C GLU A 498 4.05 -20.41 34.28
N TYR A 499 3.45 -19.47 35.02
CA TYR A 499 4.10 -18.20 35.34
C TYR A 499 4.73 -18.17 36.73
N LYS A 500 4.17 -18.95 37.67
CA LYS A 500 4.61 -19.09 39.07
C LYS A 500 4.82 -17.76 39.79
N LEU A 501 3.96 -16.78 39.53
CA LEU A 501 4.10 -15.44 40.09
C LEU A 501 3.92 -15.46 41.61
N ASN A 502 4.78 -14.73 42.33
CA ASN A 502 4.63 -14.48 43.76
C ASN A 502 3.55 -13.40 44.00
N ARG A 503 3.01 -13.27 45.22
CA ARG A 503 2.00 -12.24 45.55
C ARG A 503 2.39 -10.82 45.14
N GLU A 504 3.56 -10.34 45.57
CA GLU A 504 4.08 -9.01 45.20
C GLU A 504 4.19 -8.81 43.68
N ALA A 505 4.63 -9.86 42.96
CA ALA A 505 4.81 -9.82 41.51
C ALA A 505 3.45 -9.80 40.77
N PHE A 506 2.45 -10.49 41.30
CA PHE A 506 1.10 -10.52 40.76
C PHE A 506 0.35 -9.20 41.02
N GLU A 507 0.42 -8.66 42.24
CA GLU A 507 -0.14 -7.34 42.58
C GLU A 507 0.47 -6.22 41.71
N TRP A 508 1.78 -6.25 41.48
CA TRP A 508 2.45 -5.33 40.56
C TRP A 508 1.94 -5.45 39.11
N VAL A 509 1.74 -6.67 38.60
CA VAL A 509 1.16 -6.88 37.26
C VAL A 509 -0.27 -6.34 37.16
N ILE A 510 -1.11 -6.58 38.18
CA ILE A 510 -2.49 -6.08 38.22
C ILE A 510 -2.53 -4.54 38.19
N GLY A 511 -1.68 -3.86 38.97
CA GLY A 511 -1.58 -2.40 38.98
C GLY A 511 -1.01 -1.81 37.69
N GLU A 512 0.00 -2.45 37.09
CA GLU A 512 0.57 -2.02 35.80
C GLU A 512 -0.43 -2.24 34.65
N ILE A 513 -1.27 -3.29 34.67
CA ILE A 513 -2.34 -3.46 33.68
C ILE A 513 -3.35 -2.32 33.75
N GLU A 514 -3.83 -1.95 34.94
CA GLU A 514 -4.76 -0.83 35.14
C GLU A 514 -4.15 0.49 34.62
N SER A 515 -2.92 0.81 35.05
CA SER A 515 -2.18 2.00 34.62
C SER A 515 -2.00 2.07 33.10
N ARG A 516 -1.62 0.95 32.46
CA ARG A 516 -1.41 0.89 31.00
C ARG A 516 -2.70 0.87 30.19
N PHE A 517 -3.78 0.33 30.73
CA PHE A 517 -5.09 0.35 30.08
C PHE A 517 -5.64 1.77 30.04
N LEU A 518 -5.61 2.49 31.16
CA LEU A 518 -6.01 3.90 31.23
C LEU A 518 -5.14 4.81 30.35
N GLN A 519 -3.83 4.52 30.22
CA GLN A 519 -2.94 5.19 29.25
C GLN A 519 -3.26 4.88 27.78
N SER A 520 -3.99 3.79 27.49
CA SER A 520 -4.34 3.36 26.13
C SER A 520 -5.72 3.82 25.64
N LEU A 521 -6.49 4.48 26.50
CA LEU A 521 -7.72 5.19 26.11
C LEU A 521 -7.41 6.32 25.12
N VAL A 522 -8.32 6.59 24.19
CA VAL A 522 -8.18 7.72 23.27
C VAL A 522 -8.40 9.06 24.01
N ALA A 523 -7.61 10.08 23.65
CA ALA A 523 -7.77 11.42 24.20
C ALA A 523 -8.97 12.15 23.55
N PRO A 524 -9.89 12.73 24.35
CA PRO A 524 -10.92 13.63 23.84
C PRO A 524 -10.37 14.78 22.98
N GLY A 525 -11.15 15.19 21.98
CA GLY A 525 -10.78 16.24 21.02
C GLY A 525 -9.79 15.80 19.92
N GLU A 526 -9.34 14.53 19.92
CA GLU A 526 -8.43 14.01 18.89
C GLU A 526 -9.06 14.06 17.48
N MET A 527 -8.25 14.38 16.47
CA MET A 527 -8.68 14.61 15.08
C MET A 527 -8.78 13.29 14.30
N ILE A 528 -9.60 12.38 14.81
CA ILE A 528 -9.71 10.99 14.37
C ILE A 528 -9.96 10.86 12.86
N GLY A 529 -10.81 11.69 12.26
CA GLY A 529 -11.12 11.61 10.82
C GLY A 529 -9.93 11.99 9.92
N CYS A 530 -9.16 13.00 10.33
CA CYS A 530 -7.91 13.39 9.67
C CYS A 530 -6.83 12.31 9.79
N VAL A 531 -6.64 11.75 10.99
CA VAL A 531 -5.69 10.64 11.25
C VAL A 531 -6.07 9.42 10.41
N THR A 532 -7.35 9.04 10.46
CA THR A 532 -7.94 7.93 9.68
C THR A 532 -7.70 8.10 8.19
N THR A 533 -7.96 9.29 7.64
CA THR A 533 -7.67 9.58 6.24
C THR A 533 -6.20 9.39 5.90
N GLN A 534 -5.28 9.90 6.72
CA GLN A 534 -3.84 9.79 6.47
C GLN A 534 -3.38 8.33 6.54
N SER A 535 -3.90 7.55 7.49
CA SER A 535 -3.64 6.10 7.62
C SER A 535 -4.18 5.24 6.47
N ILE A 536 -5.13 5.74 5.67
CA ILE A 536 -5.64 5.05 4.47
C ILE A 536 -4.95 5.59 3.20
N GLY A 537 -4.74 6.91 3.13
CA GLY A 537 -4.13 7.58 1.99
C GLY A 537 -2.65 7.25 1.78
N GLU A 538 -1.85 7.11 2.84
CA GLU A 538 -0.42 6.79 2.70
C GLU A 538 -0.20 5.37 2.12
N PRO A 539 -0.82 4.29 2.65
CA PRO A 539 -0.76 2.98 2.00
C PRO A 539 -1.34 2.97 0.59
N ALA A 540 -2.38 3.78 0.31
CA ALA A 540 -2.91 3.92 -1.04
C ALA A 540 -1.88 4.48 -2.03
N THR A 541 -0.99 5.38 -1.60
CA THR A 541 0.17 5.80 -2.41
C THR A 541 1.22 4.69 -2.56
N GLN A 542 1.50 3.90 -1.52
CA GLN A 542 2.45 2.79 -1.60
C GLN A 542 1.98 1.70 -2.60
N MET A 543 0.68 1.39 -2.65
CA MET A 543 0.11 0.45 -3.62
C MET A 543 0.42 0.82 -5.08
N THR A 544 0.56 2.11 -5.42
CA THR A 544 0.89 2.54 -6.79
C THR A 544 2.34 2.20 -7.13
N LEU A 545 3.25 2.53 -6.22
CA LEU A 545 4.69 2.29 -6.34
C LEU A 545 5.01 0.79 -6.34
N ASN A 546 4.31 0.01 -5.53
CA ASN A 546 4.47 -1.43 -5.40
C ASN A 546 3.93 -2.22 -6.61
N THR A 547 3.09 -1.62 -7.48
CA THR A 547 2.48 -2.34 -8.63
C THR A 547 3.54 -3.01 -9.52
N PHE A 548 4.71 -2.37 -9.72
CA PHE A 548 5.86 -2.91 -10.44
C PHE A 548 6.29 -4.33 -10.01
N HIS A 549 6.12 -4.69 -8.74
CA HIS A 549 6.58 -5.97 -8.20
C HIS A 549 5.55 -7.10 -8.30
N TYR A 550 4.30 -6.78 -8.62
CA TYR A 550 3.20 -7.75 -8.72
C TYR A 550 2.67 -7.94 -10.15
N ALA A 551 3.16 -7.18 -11.12
CA ALA A 551 2.86 -7.30 -12.56
C ALA A 551 3.27 -8.67 -13.13
N GLY A 552 2.35 -9.64 -13.11
CA GLY A 552 2.58 -11.02 -13.54
C GLY A 552 2.18 -12.10 -12.53
N VAL A 553 1.63 -11.72 -11.36
CA VAL A 553 1.14 -12.65 -10.31
C VAL A 553 -0.40 -12.69 -10.29
N SER A 554 -1.07 -12.15 -11.31
CA SER A 554 -2.53 -12.02 -11.39
C SER A 554 -3.24 -13.35 -11.69
N ALA A 555 -3.32 -14.24 -10.69
CA ALA A 555 -4.08 -15.50 -10.79
C ALA A 555 -5.61 -15.31 -10.86
N LYS A 556 -6.13 -14.08 -10.62
CA LYS A 556 -7.57 -13.76 -10.62
C LYS A 556 -7.84 -12.46 -11.39
N ASN A 557 -8.85 -12.47 -12.26
CA ASN A 557 -9.27 -11.33 -13.10
C ASN A 557 -10.12 -10.32 -12.32
N VAL A 558 -9.67 -9.87 -11.14
CA VAL A 558 -10.40 -8.90 -10.29
C VAL A 558 -9.63 -7.58 -10.26
N THR A 559 -10.34 -6.44 -10.32
CA THR A 559 -9.70 -5.14 -10.09
C THR A 559 -9.21 -5.02 -8.66
N LEU A 560 -7.92 -4.74 -8.50
CA LEU A 560 -7.24 -4.62 -7.20
C LEU A 560 -6.45 -3.31 -7.10
N GLY A 561 -6.06 -2.95 -5.88
CA GLY A 561 -5.35 -1.70 -5.59
C GLY A 561 -6.18 -0.44 -5.85
N VAL A 562 -5.51 0.65 -6.20
CA VAL A 562 -6.11 1.99 -6.32
C VAL A 562 -7.32 2.09 -7.26
N PRO A 563 -7.38 1.43 -8.44
CA PRO A 563 -8.59 1.42 -9.28
C PRO A 563 -9.82 0.88 -8.55
N ARG A 564 -9.66 -0.14 -7.70
CA ARG A 564 -10.75 -0.73 -6.91
C ARG A 564 -11.10 0.14 -5.69
N LEU A 565 -10.10 0.69 -5.00
CA LEU A 565 -10.31 1.69 -3.95
C LEU A 565 -11.15 2.88 -4.48
N ARG A 566 -10.86 3.34 -5.71
CA ARG A 566 -11.60 4.40 -6.40
C ARG A 566 -13.04 4.00 -6.76
N GLU A 567 -13.30 2.74 -7.15
CA GLU A 567 -14.67 2.23 -7.36
C GLU A 567 -15.49 2.24 -6.07
N ILE A 568 -14.89 1.78 -4.95
CA ILE A 568 -15.54 1.71 -3.63
C ILE A 568 -15.86 3.12 -3.10
N ILE A 569 -14.86 4.01 -3.04
CA ILE A 569 -15.01 5.39 -2.52
C ILE A 569 -15.98 6.23 -3.38
N ASN A 570 -16.11 5.91 -4.68
CA ASN A 570 -17.09 6.54 -5.57
C ASN A 570 -18.50 5.91 -5.49
N VAL A 571 -18.68 4.75 -4.84
CA VAL A 571 -19.90 3.93 -4.87
C VAL A 571 -20.38 3.70 -6.33
N ALA A 572 -19.48 3.14 -7.14
CA ALA A 572 -19.69 3.02 -8.59
C ALA A 572 -20.78 2.01 -8.95
N LYS A 573 -21.91 2.47 -9.54
CA LYS A 573 -23.03 1.62 -10.01
C LYS A 573 -22.66 0.54 -11.03
N LYS A 574 -21.57 0.73 -11.78
CA LYS A 574 -21.02 -0.27 -12.70
C LYS A 574 -19.54 -0.45 -12.37
N ILE A 575 -19.24 -1.49 -11.61
CA ILE A 575 -17.87 -1.92 -11.30
C ILE A 575 -17.28 -2.71 -12.48
N LYS A 576 -15.95 -2.71 -12.63
CA LYS A 576 -15.31 -3.38 -13.78
C LYS A 576 -15.36 -4.90 -13.75
N THR A 577 -15.27 -5.50 -12.56
CA THR A 577 -15.21 -6.96 -12.36
C THR A 577 -16.22 -7.37 -11.28
N PRO A 578 -17.53 -7.41 -11.59
CA PRO A 578 -18.54 -7.92 -10.68
C PRO A 578 -18.36 -9.42 -10.44
N SER A 579 -18.40 -9.85 -9.18
CA SER A 579 -18.27 -11.26 -8.80
C SER A 579 -18.89 -11.56 -7.44
N LEU A 580 -19.64 -12.66 -7.36
CA LEU A 580 -20.08 -13.30 -6.11
C LEU A 580 -19.06 -14.34 -5.66
N SER A 581 -18.98 -14.56 -4.35
CA SER A 581 -18.33 -15.72 -3.73
C SER A 581 -19.42 -16.59 -3.12
N VAL A 582 -19.85 -17.61 -3.87
CA VAL A 582 -21.00 -18.47 -3.56
C VAL A 582 -20.52 -19.70 -2.80
N TYR A 583 -21.04 -19.87 -1.58
CA TYR A 583 -20.78 -21.05 -0.77
C TYR A 583 -21.85 -22.10 -1.00
N LEU A 584 -21.46 -23.37 -0.94
CA LEU A 584 -22.36 -24.51 -1.17
C LEU A 584 -22.73 -25.16 0.18
N LYS A 585 -23.92 -25.75 0.25
CA LYS A 585 -24.36 -26.48 1.45
C LYS A 585 -23.42 -27.66 1.80
N PRO A 586 -23.31 -28.06 3.08
CA PRO A 586 -22.29 -29.01 3.54
C PRO A 586 -22.33 -30.40 2.89
N ASP A 587 -23.43 -30.78 2.25
CA ASP A 587 -23.59 -32.07 1.57
C ASP A 587 -23.09 -32.01 0.12
N VAL A 588 -23.22 -30.86 -0.52
CA VAL A 588 -22.79 -30.57 -1.90
C VAL A 588 -21.32 -30.15 -1.94
N SER A 589 -20.88 -29.36 -0.95
CA SER A 589 -19.54 -28.73 -0.93
C SER A 589 -18.37 -29.71 -0.77
N LYS A 590 -18.63 -31.01 -0.56
CA LYS A 590 -17.60 -32.07 -0.44
C LYS A 590 -17.16 -32.61 -1.81
N THR A 591 -18.03 -32.61 -2.81
CA THR A 591 -17.81 -33.34 -4.09
C THR A 591 -17.78 -32.39 -5.27
N LYS A 592 -16.71 -32.44 -6.07
CA LYS A 592 -16.54 -31.57 -7.26
C LYS A 592 -17.70 -31.71 -8.25
N ASP A 593 -18.22 -32.91 -8.44
CA ASP A 593 -19.27 -33.19 -9.44
C ASP A 593 -20.64 -32.62 -9.02
N GLN A 594 -20.91 -32.57 -7.71
CA GLN A 594 -22.10 -31.90 -7.17
C GLN A 594 -21.94 -30.38 -7.25
N ALA A 595 -20.75 -29.84 -6.97
CA ALA A 595 -20.43 -28.43 -7.22
C ALA A 595 -20.57 -28.06 -8.71
N LYS A 596 -20.25 -28.97 -9.65
CA LYS A 596 -20.52 -28.76 -11.09
C LYS A 596 -22.01 -28.73 -11.43
N ASN A 597 -22.86 -29.55 -10.77
CA ASN A 597 -24.31 -29.44 -10.98
C ASN A 597 -24.82 -28.03 -10.67
N VAL A 598 -24.36 -27.44 -9.56
CA VAL A 598 -24.72 -26.05 -9.17
C VAL A 598 -24.09 -25.03 -10.12
N GLN A 599 -22.84 -25.24 -10.57
CA GLN A 599 -22.21 -24.40 -11.61
C GLN A 599 -23.10 -24.30 -12.86
N CYS A 600 -23.54 -25.45 -13.41
CA CYS A 600 -24.43 -25.51 -14.59
C CYS A 600 -25.84 -24.95 -14.32
N ALA A 601 -26.31 -24.95 -13.06
CA ALA A 601 -27.60 -24.39 -12.68
C ALA A 601 -27.58 -22.85 -12.53
N LEU A 602 -26.42 -22.27 -12.20
CA LEU A 602 -26.26 -20.82 -12.01
C LEU A 602 -25.75 -20.10 -13.28
N GLU A 603 -24.93 -20.73 -14.11
CA GLU A 603 -24.30 -20.10 -15.28
C GLU A 603 -25.28 -19.78 -16.42
N TYR A 604 -25.44 -18.50 -16.75
CA TYR A 604 -26.37 -18.03 -17.77
C TYR A 604 -26.05 -18.62 -19.15
N THR A 605 -27.02 -19.35 -19.70
CA THR A 605 -26.88 -20.07 -20.97
C THR A 605 -28.07 -19.74 -21.85
N THR A 606 -27.84 -18.91 -22.87
CA THR A 606 -28.79 -18.76 -23.99
C THR A 606 -28.54 -19.82 -25.07
N LEU A 607 -29.48 -19.96 -26.00
CA LEU A 607 -29.34 -20.88 -27.14
C LEU A 607 -28.03 -20.63 -27.92
N ARG A 608 -27.63 -19.37 -28.11
CA ARG A 608 -26.35 -19.00 -28.75
C ARG A 608 -25.11 -19.58 -28.07
N GLY A 609 -25.18 -19.93 -26.80
CA GLY A 609 -24.10 -20.57 -26.04
C GLY A 609 -23.90 -22.06 -26.36
N VAL A 610 -24.85 -22.69 -27.08
CA VAL A 610 -24.81 -24.11 -27.47
C VAL A 610 -24.94 -24.34 -28.99
N THR A 611 -25.40 -23.37 -29.77
CA THR A 611 -25.48 -23.48 -31.24
C THR A 611 -24.13 -23.44 -31.93
N GLN A 612 -23.93 -24.37 -32.86
CA GLN A 612 -22.81 -24.40 -33.80
C GLN A 612 -23.14 -23.62 -35.09
N ALA A 613 -24.35 -23.79 -35.63
CA ALA A 613 -24.82 -23.12 -36.84
C ALA A 613 -26.34 -22.95 -36.85
N THR A 614 -26.81 -21.96 -37.61
CA THR A 614 -28.22 -21.76 -37.95
C THR A 614 -28.38 -21.66 -39.48
N GLU A 615 -29.43 -22.27 -40.01
CA GLU A 615 -29.74 -22.33 -41.43
C GLU A 615 -31.24 -22.04 -41.65
N VAL A 616 -31.59 -21.22 -42.64
CA VAL A 616 -32.98 -21.01 -43.05
C VAL A 616 -33.20 -21.68 -44.41
N TRP A 617 -34.09 -22.66 -44.42
CA TRP A 617 -34.47 -23.46 -45.59
C TRP A 617 -35.91 -23.14 -46.02
N TYR A 618 -36.17 -23.21 -47.32
CA TYR A 618 -37.54 -23.22 -47.87
C TYR A 618 -37.89 -24.66 -48.24
N ASP A 619 -38.78 -25.28 -47.47
CA ASP A 619 -39.03 -26.72 -47.45
C ASP A 619 -40.56 -26.98 -47.46
N PRO A 620 -41.19 -26.96 -48.65
CA PRO A 620 -42.64 -26.77 -48.81
C PRO A 620 -43.51 -28.00 -48.52
N ASP A 621 -42.92 -29.16 -48.26
CA ASP A 621 -43.61 -30.38 -47.79
C ASP A 621 -43.07 -30.73 -46.39
N PRO A 622 -43.88 -30.63 -45.31
CA PRO A 622 -43.45 -31.00 -43.96
C PRO A 622 -43.01 -32.46 -43.79
N MET A 623 -43.41 -33.38 -44.68
CA MET A 623 -43.18 -34.82 -44.56
C MET A 623 -42.10 -35.37 -45.52
N ASN A 624 -41.83 -34.67 -46.63
CA ASN A 624 -40.74 -35.00 -47.57
C ASN A 624 -39.73 -33.86 -47.66
N MET A 625 -38.92 -33.70 -46.61
CA MET A 625 -37.89 -32.67 -46.56
C MET A 625 -36.87 -32.78 -47.71
N ILE A 626 -36.40 -31.63 -48.19
CA ILE A 626 -35.33 -31.51 -49.19
C ILE A 626 -33.97 -31.98 -48.64
N ILE A 627 -33.79 -31.97 -47.32
CA ILE A 627 -32.51 -32.26 -46.64
C ILE A 627 -32.36 -33.77 -46.42
N GLU A 628 -31.52 -34.44 -47.21
CA GLU A 628 -31.35 -35.91 -47.20
C GLU A 628 -31.02 -36.49 -45.81
N GLU A 629 -30.21 -35.79 -44.99
CA GLU A 629 -29.87 -36.21 -43.61
C GLU A 629 -31.10 -36.27 -42.67
N ASP A 630 -32.14 -35.48 -42.96
CA ASP A 630 -33.27 -35.24 -42.05
C ASP A 630 -34.50 -36.12 -42.37
N VAL A 631 -34.58 -36.66 -43.60
CA VAL A 631 -35.74 -37.36 -44.16
C VAL A 631 -36.23 -38.54 -43.31
N ASP A 632 -35.33 -39.43 -42.91
CA ASP A 632 -35.72 -40.66 -42.20
C ASP A 632 -36.22 -40.36 -40.78
N PHE A 633 -35.64 -39.36 -40.12
CA PHE A 633 -36.09 -38.95 -38.79
C PHE A 633 -37.48 -38.29 -38.82
N VAL A 634 -37.73 -37.40 -39.79
CA VAL A 634 -39.04 -36.75 -39.99
C VAL A 634 -40.12 -37.80 -40.25
N LYS A 635 -39.81 -38.81 -41.06
CA LYS A 635 -40.72 -39.93 -41.33
C LYS A 635 -40.99 -40.78 -40.09
N SER A 636 -40.01 -41.01 -39.21
CA SER A 636 -40.28 -41.69 -37.93
C SER A 636 -41.15 -40.86 -36.99
N TYR A 637 -40.95 -39.54 -36.92
CA TYR A 637 -41.72 -38.63 -36.06
C TYR A 637 -43.21 -38.62 -36.43
N TYR A 638 -43.53 -38.41 -37.71
CA TYR A 638 -44.92 -38.38 -38.18
C TYR A 638 -45.60 -39.76 -38.36
N VAL A 639 -44.91 -40.87 -38.07
CA VAL A 639 -45.49 -42.23 -38.10
C VAL A 639 -46.20 -42.58 -36.78
N MET A 640 -45.86 -41.93 -35.67
CA MET A 640 -46.61 -41.98 -34.42
C MET A 640 -46.76 -40.54 -33.86
N PRO A 641 -47.69 -39.74 -34.40
CA PRO A 641 -47.94 -38.39 -33.90
C PRO A 641 -48.59 -38.44 -32.51
N ASP A 642 -47.98 -37.77 -31.54
CA ASP A 642 -48.53 -37.63 -30.18
C ASP A 642 -49.65 -36.56 -30.12
N GLU A 643 -49.77 -35.69 -31.13
CA GLU A 643 -50.73 -34.56 -31.20
C GLU A 643 -51.41 -34.47 -32.58
N GLU A 644 -52.66 -33.96 -32.62
CA GLU A 644 -53.43 -33.75 -33.86
C GLU A 644 -52.98 -32.47 -34.61
N LEU A 645 -51.77 -32.50 -35.18
CA LEU A 645 -51.19 -31.36 -35.91
C LEU A 645 -51.89 -31.07 -37.24
N ASP A 646 -52.42 -29.85 -37.35
CA ASP A 646 -53.11 -29.32 -38.53
C ASP A 646 -52.10 -28.97 -39.64
N MET A 647 -51.65 -29.98 -40.41
CA MET A 647 -50.55 -29.87 -41.39
C MET A 647 -50.70 -28.73 -42.42
N GLY A 648 -51.91 -28.23 -42.66
CA GLY A 648 -52.19 -27.10 -43.54
C GLY A 648 -51.85 -25.71 -42.97
N LYS A 649 -51.53 -25.59 -41.68
CA LYS A 649 -51.11 -24.34 -41.00
C LYS A 649 -49.59 -24.17 -40.92
N ILE A 650 -48.82 -25.23 -41.17
CA ILE A 650 -47.36 -25.23 -40.99
C ILE A 650 -46.69 -24.42 -42.10
N SER A 651 -45.85 -23.45 -41.73
CA SER A 651 -45.11 -22.62 -42.68
C SER A 651 -44.14 -23.45 -43.56
N PRO A 652 -43.97 -23.11 -44.85
CA PRO A 652 -42.96 -23.71 -45.72
C PRO A 652 -41.53 -23.24 -45.38
N TRP A 653 -41.36 -22.23 -44.53
CA TRP A 653 -40.04 -21.81 -44.05
C TRP A 653 -39.63 -22.60 -42.80
N LEU A 654 -38.40 -23.12 -42.84
CA LEU A 654 -37.80 -23.97 -41.81
C LEU A 654 -36.53 -23.32 -41.28
N LEU A 655 -36.48 -23.04 -39.98
CA LEU A 655 -35.25 -22.72 -39.26
C LEU A 655 -34.64 -24.01 -38.72
N ARG A 656 -33.46 -24.37 -39.22
CA ARG A 656 -32.68 -25.55 -38.81
C ARG A 656 -31.47 -25.08 -38.00
N ILE A 657 -31.27 -25.67 -36.83
CA ILE A 657 -30.25 -25.26 -35.86
C ILE A 657 -29.42 -26.49 -35.51
N GLU A 658 -28.11 -26.41 -35.73
CA GLU A 658 -27.14 -27.44 -35.35
C GLU A 658 -26.52 -27.08 -33.99
N LEU A 659 -26.57 -28.00 -33.03
CA LEU A 659 -26.15 -27.81 -31.65
C LEU A 659 -24.83 -28.54 -31.36
N ASN A 660 -23.90 -27.88 -30.68
CA ASN A 660 -22.59 -28.43 -30.35
C ASN A 660 -22.71 -29.43 -29.18
N ARG A 661 -22.45 -30.71 -29.46
CA ARG A 661 -22.48 -31.82 -28.50
C ARG A 661 -21.58 -31.62 -27.28
N GLU A 662 -20.40 -31.01 -27.45
CA GLU A 662 -19.46 -30.75 -26.34
C GLU A 662 -20.07 -29.77 -25.33
N MET A 663 -20.69 -28.69 -25.83
CA MET A 663 -21.33 -27.67 -24.99
C MET A 663 -22.59 -28.21 -24.29
N MET A 664 -23.38 -29.03 -24.98
CA MET A 664 -24.54 -29.72 -24.41
C MET A 664 -24.15 -30.64 -23.24
N VAL A 665 -23.09 -31.44 -23.42
CA VAL A 665 -22.57 -32.34 -22.37
C VAL A 665 -21.94 -31.56 -21.21
N ASP A 666 -21.18 -30.50 -21.48
CA ASP A 666 -20.52 -29.72 -20.42
C ASP A 666 -21.53 -29.01 -19.50
N LYS A 667 -22.59 -28.44 -20.10
CA LYS A 667 -23.68 -27.71 -19.42
C LYS A 667 -24.83 -28.60 -18.95
N LYS A 668 -24.82 -29.90 -19.28
CA LYS A 668 -25.83 -30.90 -18.92
C LYS A 668 -27.25 -30.51 -19.37
N LEU A 669 -27.41 -30.36 -20.68
CA LEU A 669 -28.70 -30.12 -21.36
C LEU A 669 -28.99 -31.29 -22.31
N SER A 670 -30.26 -31.70 -22.39
CA SER A 670 -30.77 -32.60 -23.43
C SER A 670 -31.48 -31.81 -24.54
N MET A 671 -31.71 -32.44 -25.69
CA MET A 671 -32.52 -31.83 -26.76
C MET A 671 -33.97 -31.57 -26.32
N ALA A 672 -34.52 -32.41 -25.43
CA ALA A 672 -35.87 -32.25 -24.88
C ALA A 672 -36.00 -31.00 -23.99
N ASP A 673 -35.01 -30.72 -23.12
CA ASP A 673 -34.99 -29.51 -22.29
C ASP A 673 -35.08 -28.23 -23.15
N ILE A 674 -34.40 -28.22 -24.31
CA ILE A 674 -34.38 -27.09 -25.23
C ILE A 674 -35.72 -26.93 -25.95
N ALA A 675 -36.32 -28.03 -26.41
CA ALA A 675 -37.62 -27.99 -27.06
C ALA A 675 -38.73 -27.54 -26.11
N GLU A 676 -38.76 -28.05 -24.87
CA GLU A 676 -39.70 -27.59 -23.84
C GLU A 676 -39.54 -26.09 -23.56
N LYS A 677 -38.31 -25.58 -23.47
CA LYS A 677 -38.04 -24.15 -23.29
C LYS A 677 -38.54 -23.27 -24.44
N ILE A 678 -38.45 -23.75 -25.68
CA ILE A 678 -38.96 -23.02 -26.86
C ILE A 678 -40.48 -22.98 -26.83
N ASN A 679 -41.14 -24.13 -26.63
CA ASN A 679 -42.60 -24.22 -26.58
C ASN A 679 -43.17 -23.41 -25.39
N LEU A 680 -42.49 -23.37 -24.24
CA LEU A 680 -42.86 -22.52 -23.11
C LEU A 680 -42.66 -21.01 -23.35
N ALA A 681 -41.78 -20.62 -24.27
CA ALA A 681 -41.46 -19.22 -24.55
C ALA A 681 -42.31 -18.62 -25.70
N PHE A 682 -42.72 -19.45 -26.67
CA PHE A 682 -43.47 -19.02 -27.86
C PHE A 682 -44.86 -19.65 -27.99
N GLY A 683 -45.22 -20.60 -27.12
CA GLY A 683 -46.53 -21.28 -27.18
C GLY A 683 -46.70 -22.07 -28.48
N ASP A 684 -47.94 -22.14 -28.95
CA ASP A 684 -48.34 -22.91 -30.13
C ASP A 684 -47.90 -22.26 -31.47
N ASP A 685 -47.38 -21.02 -31.43
CA ASP A 685 -46.92 -20.27 -32.62
C ASP A 685 -45.76 -20.97 -33.37
N LEU A 686 -44.98 -21.82 -32.67
CA LEU A 686 -43.80 -22.50 -33.20
C LEU A 686 -43.87 -24.02 -32.99
N THR A 687 -43.92 -24.79 -34.08
CA THR A 687 -43.72 -26.24 -34.03
C THR A 687 -42.22 -26.56 -33.94
N CYS A 688 -41.81 -27.25 -32.88
CA CYS A 688 -40.43 -27.61 -32.60
C CYS A 688 -40.20 -29.13 -32.73
N ILE A 689 -39.29 -29.54 -33.62
CA ILE A 689 -38.95 -30.95 -33.89
C ILE A 689 -37.44 -31.13 -33.68
N TYR A 690 -37.05 -32.00 -32.74
CA TYR A 690 -35.66 -32.27 -32.39
C TYR A 690 -35.32 -33.76 -32.58
N ASN A 691 -34.07 -34.09 -32.84
CA ASN A 691 -33.60 -35.48 -32.85
C ASN A 691 -33.04 -35.92 -31.48
N ASP A 692 -32.90 -37.24 -31.29
CA ASP A 692 -32.45 -37.87 -30.05
C ASP A 692 -30.97 -37.57 -29.73
N ASP A 693 -30.62 -37.45 -28.44
CA ASP A 693 -29.28 -37.13 -27.92
C ASP A 693 -28.20 -38.16 -28.37
N ASN A 694 -28.63 -39.34 -28.82
CA ASN A 694 -27.78 -40.39 -29.37
C ASN A 694 -27.30 -40.11 -30.81
N ALA A 695 -27.92 -39.19 -31.55
CA ALA A 695 -27.58 -38.89 -32.94
C ALA A 695 -26.14 -38.32 -33.12
N ASP A 696 -25.59 -38.47 -34.33
CA ASP A 696 -24.24 -37.98 -34.65
C ASP A 696 -24.17 -36.44 -34.71
N LYS A 697 -25.22 -35.79 -35.23
CA LYS A 697 -25.45 -34.34 -35.15
C LYS A 697 -26.69 -34.08 -34.31
N LEU A 698 -26.63 -33.10 -33.42
CA LEU A 698 -27.80 -32.62 -32.68
C LEU A 698 -28.49 -31.53 -33.50
N ILE A 699 -29.72 -31.81 -33.96
CA ILE A 699 -30.46 -30.99 -34.93
C ILE A 699 -31.82 -30.64 -34.37
N LEU A 700 -32.11 -29.35 -34.35
CA LEU A 700 -33.36 -28.74 -33.90
C LEU A 700 -34.01 -28.03 -35.10
N ARG A 701 -35.28 -28.31 -35.37
CA ARG A 701 -36.04 -27.79 -36.50
C ARG A 701 -37.27 -27.04 -36.00
N ILE A 702 -37.40 -25.78 -36.40
CA ILE A 702 -38.46 -24.86 -35.98
C ILE A 702 -39.19 -24.38 -37.23
N ARG A 703 -40.52 -24.54 -37.26
CA ARG A 703 -41.42 -23.93 -38.25
C ARG A 703 -42.51 -23.15 -37.52
N MET A 704 -43.04 -22.11 -38.15
CA MET A 704 -44.17 -21.34 -37.62
C MET A 704 -45.51 -22.02 -37.93
N MET A 705 -46.51 -21.82 -37.08
CA MET A 705 -47.93 -21.98 -37.42
C MET A 705 -48.50 -20.66 -37.95
N ASN A 706 -49.30 -20.76 -39.01
CA ASN A 706 -50.04 -19.63 -39.60
C ASN A 706 -51.54 -19.81 -39.35
N ASP A 707 -52.15 -18.91 -38.60
CA ASP A 707 -53.56 -19.01 -38.18
C ASP A 707 -54.58 -18.67 -39.29
N GLU A 708 -54.19 -17.90 -40.31
CA GLU A 708 -55.05 -17.57 -41.47
C GLU A 708 -54.38 -17.80 -42.83
N MET A 709 -55.14 -18.38 -43.77
CA MET A 709 -54.77 -18.48 -45.18
C MET A 709 -55.02 -17.15 -45.94
N GLN A 710 -54.14 -16.16 -45.78
CA GLN A 710 -54.13 -14.94 -46.61
C GLN A 710 -52.90 -14.87 -47.51
N GLY A 711 -53.13 -14.92 -48.84
CA GLY A 711 -52.13 -15.31 -49.84
C GLY A 711 -51.06 -14.29 -50.26
N ASP A 712 -50.92 -13.16 -49.57
CA ASP A 712 -49.94 -12.11 -49.90
C ASP A 712 -48.82 -11.94 -48.84
N ALA A 713 -48.85 -12.67 -47.72
CA ALA A 713 -47.92 -12.50 -46.60
C ALA A 713 -46.53 -13.15 -46.79
N ALA A 714 -46.42 -14.17 -47.66
CA ALA A 714 -45.26 -15.09 -47.74
C ALA A 714 -43.90 -14.46 -48.11
N ALA A 715 -43.85 -13.14 -48.37
CA ALA A 715 -42.64 -12.37 -48.62
C ALA A 715 -42.13 -11.58 -47.39
N GLU A 716 -42.88 -11.55 -46.28
CA GLU A 716 -42.41 -10.97 -45.00
C GLU A 716 -41.97 -12.05 -43.99
N ASP A 717 -42.42 -13.30 -44.18
CA ASP A 717 -42.11 -14.46 -43.34
C ASP A 717 -40.60 -14.70 -43.15
N ASP A 718 -39.77 -14.52 -44.19
CA ASP A 718 -38.32 -14.78 -44.07
C ASP A 718 -37.62 -13.71 -43.20
N VAL A 719 -38.07 -12.46 -43.27
CA VAL A 719 -37.63 -11.36 -42.41
C VAL A 719 -38.14 -11.56 -40.98
N PHE A 720 -39.32 -12.16 -40.80
CA PHE A 720 -39.87 -12.49 -39.48
C PHE A 720 -39.11 -13.68 -38.84
N LEU A 721 -38.84 -14.75 -39.59
CA LEU A 721 -38.09 -15.90 -39.10
C LEU A 721 -36.64 -15.52 -38.70
N LYS A 722 -35.99 -14.58 -39.41
CA LYS A 722 -34.67 -14.02 -39.02
C LYS A 722 -34.71 -13.15 -37.75
N LYS A 723 -35.86 -12.53 -37.44
CA LYS A 723 -36.08 -11.85 -36.14
C LYS A 723 -36.27 -12.87 -35.03
N ILE A 724 -37.03 -13.94 -35.28
CA ILE A 724 -37.21 -15.07 -34.34
C ILE A 724 -35.86 -15.75 -34.06
N GLU A 725 -35.06 -16.05 -35.09
CA GLU A 725 -33.68 -16.55 -34.97
C GLU A 725 -32.83 -15.65 -34.06
N SER A 726 -32.87 -14.33 -34.30
CA SER A 726 -32.12 -13.35 -33.50
C SER A 726 -32.57 -13.32 -32.03
N SER A 727 -33.88 -13.41 -31.77
CA SER A 727 -34.47 -13.44 -30.42
C SER A 727 -34.15 -14.76 -29.70
N LEU A 728 -34.39 -15.91 -30.35
CA LEU A 728 -34.04 -17.23 -29.83
C LEU A 728 -32.56 -17.34 -29.42
N LEU A 729 -31.65 -16.80 -30.22
CA LEU A 729 -30.22 -16.83 -29.95
C LEU A 729 -29.82 -15.88 -28.80
N MET A 730 -30.36 -14.66 -28.73
CA MET A 730 -29.91 -13.63 -27.78
C MET A 730 -30.70 -13.57 -26.48
N GLU A 731 -32.00 -13.80 -26.52
CA GLU A 731 -32.93 -13.50 -25.42
C GLU A 731 -33.37 -14.76 -24.67
N MET A 732 -33.57 -15.89 -25.35
CA MET A 732 -34.09 -17.11 -24.72
C MET A 732 -33.08 -17.75 -23.74
N PRO A 733 -33.42 -17.88 -22.45
CA PRO A 733 -32.58 -18.54 -21.46
C PRO A 733 -32.92 -20.04 -21.38
N LEU A 734 -31.94 -20.89 -21.68
CA LEU A 734 -32.08 -22.35 -21.48
C LEU A 734 -31.93 -22.71 -19.99
N ARG A 735 -30.87 -22.16 -19.35
CA ARG A 735 -30.49 -22.43 -17.96
C ARG A 735 -29.66 -21.27 -17.40
N GLY A 736 -29.51 -21.23 -16.07
CA GLY A 736 -28.73 -20.21 -15.37
C GLY A 736 -29.56 -19.02 -14.91
N LEU A 737 -28.90 -18.07 -14.25
CA LEU A 737 -29.50 -16.84 -13.74
C LEU A 737 -29.03 -15.64 -14.57
N HIS A 738 -29.94 -14.72 -14.89
CA HIS A 738 -29.58 -13.48 -15.58
C HIS A 738 -28.49 -12.70 -14.82
N ASP A 739 -27.64 -12.01 -15.57
CA ASP A 739 -26.46 -11.27 -15.09
C ASP A 739 -25.33 -12.12 -14.46
N ILE A 740 -25.33 -13.45 -14.64
CA ILE A 740 -24.22 -14.36 -14.24
C ILE A 740 -23.63 -15.06 -15.47
N ASN A 741 -22.66 -14.42 -16.12
CA ASN A 741 -22.11 -14.84 -17.41
C ASN A 741 -21.28 -16.14 -17.35
N LYS A 742 -20.54 -16.35 -16.26
CA LYS A 742 -19.66 -17.51 -16.03
C LYS A 742 -19.57 -17.87 -14.56
N VAL A 743 -19.32 -19.14 -14.27
CA VAL A 743 -19.10 -19.62 -12.89
C VAL A 743 -17.84 -20.49 -12.81
N PHE A 744 -16.95 -20.21 -11.86
CA PHE A 744 -15.67 -20.91 -11.69
C PHE A 744 -15.66 -21.75 -10.41
N ILE A 745 -15.41 -23.05 -10.53
CA ILE A 745 -15.24 -23.96 -9.37
C ILE A 745 -13.88 -23.73 -8.71
N LYS A 746 -13.87 -23.63 -7.38
CA LYS A 746 -12.67 -23.39 -6.55
C LYS A 746 -12.74 -24.24 -5.28
N SER A 747 -11.61 -24.78 -4.85
CA SER A 747 -11.48 -25.43 -3.53
C SER A 747 -10.82 -24.48 -2.53
N GLY A 748 -11.43 -24.36 -1.35
CA GLY A 748 -10.91 -23.59 -0.22
C GLY A 748 -10.55 -24.51 0.95
N LYS A 749 -9.57 -24.07 1.77
CA LYS A 749 -9.39 -24.60 3.13
C LYS A 749 -10.05 -23.65 4.10
N VAL A 750 -11.04 -24.12 4.83
CA VAL A 750 -11.85 -23.32 5.77
C VAL A 750 -11.74 -23.94 7.15
N ASN A 751 -11.40 -23.14 8.15
CA ASN A 751 -11.39 -23.58 9.55
C ASN A 751 -12.83 -23.56 10.08
N LYS A 752 -13.32 -24.68 10.60
CA LYS A 752 -14.62 -24.76 11.29
C LYS A 752 -14.42 -25.04 12.78
N PHE A 753 -15.20 -24.39 13.63
CA PHE A 753 -15.10 -24.54 15.08
C PHE A 753 -15.91 -25.76 15.56
N ASP A 754 -15.20 -26.76 16.05
CA ASP A 754 -15.75 -27.88 16.82
C ASP A 754 -15.70 -27.54 18.31
N LYS A 755 -16.81 -27.70 19.04
CA LYS A 755 -16.87 -27.42 20.49
C LYS A 755 -15.85 -28.26 21.27
N ASN A 756 -15.64 -29.51 20.88
CA ASN A 756 -14.77 -30.45 21.58
C ASN A 756 -13.31 -30.26 21.16
N GLU A 757 -13.03 -30.22 19.86
CA GLU A 757 -11.66 -30.23 19.33
C GLU A 757 -11.09 -28.84 18.97
N GLY A 758 -11.92 -27.81 18.83
CA GLY A 758 -11.52 -26.48 18.39
C GLY A 758 -11.55 -26.33 16.87
N PHE A 759 -10.71 -25.46 16.31
CA PHE A 759 -10.70 -25.22 14.87
C PHE A 759 -10.08 -26.37 14.07
N LYS A 760 -10.88 -27.01 13.22
CA LYS A 760 -10.47 -28.04 12.26
C LYS A 760 -10.44 -27.45 10.83
N PRO A 761 -9.34 -27.61 10.07
CA PRO A 761 -9.29 -27.19 8.67
C PRO A 761 -9.97 -28.24 7.76
N GLU A 762 -11.15 -27.93 7.24
CA GLU A 762 -11.81 -28.71 6.20
C GLU A 762 -11.48 -28.19 4.80
N VAL A 763 -11.60 -29.05 3.79
CA VAL A 763 -11.59 -28.64 2.37
C VAL A 763 -13.02 -28.62 1.88
N GLU A 764 -13.48 -27.50 1.35
CA GLU A 764 -14.79 -27.37 0.72
C GLU A 764 -14.70 -26.69 -0.65
N TRP A 765 -15.61 -27.08 -1.55
CA TRP A 765 -15.78 -26.48 -2.86
C TRP A 765 -16.75 -25.29 -2.78
N MET A 766 -16.34 -24.18 -3.40
CA MET A 766 -17.08 -22.94 -3.54
C MET A 766 -17.09 -22.51 -5.03
N LEU A 767 -17.97 -21.59 -5.38
CA LEU A 767 -18.08 -21.04 -6.74
C LEU A 767 -17.79 -19.54 -6.71
N ASP A 768 -16.84 -19.07 -7.54
CA ASP A 768 -16.62 -17.65 -7.79
C ASP A 768 -17.32 -17.28 -9.12
N THR A 769 -18.16 -16.25 -9.19
CA THR A 769 -18.90 -15.88 -10.44
C THR A 769 -18.25 -14.73 -11.22
N GLU A 770 -18.57 -14.62 -12.50
CA GLU A 770 -18.41 -13.41 -13.31
C GLU A 770 -19.81 -12.81 -13.57
N GLY A 771 -20.06 -11.63 -13.02
CA GLY A 771 -21.43 -11.08 -12.89
C GLY A 771 -22.01 -11.26 -11.49
N VAL A 772 -23.12 -10.56 -11.21
CA VAL A 772 -23.76 -10.47 -9.89
C VAL A 772 -25.28 -10.50 -10.00
N ASN A 773 -25.90 -11.39 -9.23
CA ASN A 773 -27.35 -11.48 -9.00
C ASN A 773 -27.61 -12.19 -7.67
N LEU A 774 -27.21 -11.55 -6.57
CA LEU A 774 -27.15 -12.11 -5.23
C LEU A 774 -28.52 -12.64 -4.77
N LEU A 775 -29.60 -11.92 -5.05
CA LEU A 775 -30.96 -12.30 -4.65
C LEU A 775 -31.38 -13.64 -5.27
N ALA A 776 -31.16 -13.83 -6.58
CA ALA A 776 -31.53 -15.06 -7.26
C ALA A 776 -30.61 -16.23 -6.87
N VAL A 777 -29.31 -15.98 -6.64
CA VAL A 777 -28.36 -17.00 -6.17
C VAL A 777 -28.69 -17.50 -4.77
N MET A 778 -29.05 -16.60 -3.85
CA MET A 778 -29.48 -16.96 -2.49
C MET A 778 -30.77 -17.78 -2.46
N GLY A 779 -31.59 -17.72 -3.51
CA GLY A 779 -32.80 -18.53 -3.67
C GLY A 779 -32.57 -19.97 -4.13
N HIS A 780 -31.36 -20.34 -4.56
CA HIS A 780 -31.07 -21.68 -5.09
C HIS A 780 -30.89 -22.72 -3.98
N GLU A 781 -31.55 -23.88 -4.09
CA GLU A 781 -31.64 -24.86 -2.99
C GLU A 781 -30.29 -25.41 -2.50
N ASP A 782 -29.31 -25.62 -3.38
CA ASP A 782 -27.97 -26.12 -2.98
C ASP A 782 -27.02 -25.04 -2.42
N VAL A 783 -27.40 -23.76 -2.48
CA VAL A 783 -26.55 -22.63 -2.09
C VAL A 783 -26.67 -22.34 -0.59
N ASP A 784 -25.53 -21.97 0.01
CA ASP A 784 -25.45 -21.50 1.39
C ASP A 784 -25.67 -19.97 1.43
N ALA A 785 -26.94 -19.59 1.57
CA ALA A 785 -27.39 -18.21 1.65
C ALA A 785 -26.85 -17.45 2.89
N LEU A 786 -26.35 -18.14 3.92
CA LEU A 786 -25.80 -17.49 5.13
C LEU A 786 -24.34 -17.06 4.96
N ARG A 787 -23.61 -17.63 3.99
CA ARG A 787 -22.18 -17.35 3.75
C ARG A 787 -21.86 -16.75 2.38
N THR A 788 -22.80 -16.79 1.45
CA THR A 788 -22.61 -16.23 0.10
C THR A 788 -22.50 -14.70 0.14
N THR A 789 -21.47 -14.15 -0.51
CA THR A 789 -21.19 -12.69 -0.51
C THR A 789 -21.01 -12.13 -1.91
N SER A 790 -21.22 -10.81 -2.05
CA SER A 790 -21.02 -10.05 -3.30
C SER A 790 -19.96 -8.97 -3.12
N ASN A 791 -19.18 -8.71 -4.17
CA ASN A 791 -18.29 -7.54 -4.22
C ASN A 791 -19.03 -6.26 -4.68
N HIS A 792 -20.32 -6.31 -4.98
CA HIS A 792 -21.12 -5.16 -5.38
C HIS A 792 -21.92 -4.60 -4.20
N VAL A 793 -21.31 -3.66 -3.47
CA VAL A 793 -21.85 -3.07 -2.23
C VAL A 793 -23.28 -2.50 -2.36
N ILE A 794 -23.66 -2.00 -3.54
CA ILE A 794 -25.01 -1.46 -3.80
C ILE A 794 -26.05 -2.58 -3.84
N GLU A 795 -25.75 -3.72 -4.46
CA GLU A 795 -26.60 -4.92 -4.43
C GLU A 795 -26.72 -5.47 -3.01
N VAL A 796 -25.62 -5.46 -2.23
CA VAL A 796 -25.66 -5.84 -0.81
C VAL A 796 -26.58 -4.91 -0.01
N LEU A 797 -26.58 -3.60 -0.27
CA LEU A 797 -27.54 -2.67 0.34
C LEU A 797 -28.99 -2.99 -0.05
N GLU A 798 -29.24 -3.26 -1.32
CA GLU A 798 -30.59 -3.50 -1.87
C GLU A 798 -31.18 -4.86 -1.43
N VAL A 799 -30.35 -5.87 -1.21
CA VAL A 799 -30.77 -7.24 -0.83
C VAL A 799 -30.68 -7.50 0.68
N LEU A 800 -29.64 -7.01 1.36
CA LEU A 800 -29.33 -7.34 2.77
C LEU A 800 -29.32 -6.13 3.72
N GLY A 801 -29.46 -4.90 3.20
CA GLY A 801 -29.57 -3.68 4.01
C GLY A 801 -28.24 -3.04 4.43
N ILE A 802 -28.34 -1.93 5.17
CA ILE A 802 -27.22 -1.01 5.40
C ILE A 802 -26.08 -1.59 6.25
N GLU A 803 -26.37 -2.42 7.26
CA GLU A 803 -25.33 -3.07 8.07
C GLU A 803 -24.57 -4.17 7.32
N ALA A 804 -25.25 -4.90 6.43
CA ALA A 804 -24.58 -5.82 5.51
C ALA A 804 -23.68 -5.06 4.53
N ALA A 805 -24.13 -3.91 4.02
CA ALA A 805 -23.31 -3.04 3.18
C ALA A 805 -22.12 -2.42 3.94
N ARG A 806 -22.30 -2.01 5.21
CA ARG A 806 -21.22 -1.57 6.12
C ARG A 806 -20.15 -2.66 6.24
N ARG A 807 -20.56 -3.90 6.50
CA ARG A 807 -19.64 -5.04 6.63
C ARG A 807 -18.93 -5.36 5.31
N ALA A 808 -19.65 -5.35 4.19
CA ALA A 808 -19.08 -5.60 2.86
C ALA A 808 -18.06 -4.52 2.44
N LEU A 809 -18.34 -3.24 2.73
CA LEU A 809 -17.38 -2.14 2.56
C LEU A 809 -16.08 -2.41 3.31
N LEU A 810 -16.17 -2.81 4.58
CA LEU A 810 -15.01 -3.03 5.44
C LEU A 810 -14.13 -4.17 4.93
N ASP A 811 -14.75 -5.29 4.54
CA ASP A 811 -14.00 -6.45 4.02
C ASP A 811 -13.41 -6.19 2.62
N GLU A 812 -14.11 -5.46 1.74
CA GLU A 812 -13.57 -5.02 0.45
C GLU A 812 -12.40 -4.03 0.60
N LEU A 813 -12.54 -3.01 1.44
CA LEU A 813 -11.46 -2.05 1.73
C LEU A 813 -10.24 -2.76 2.35
N ARG A 814 -10.47 -3.70 3.27
CA ARG A 814 -9.41 -4.53 3.87
C ARG A 814 -8.75 -5.46 2.86
N ALA A 815 -9.51 -6.07 1.94
CA ALA A 815 -8.97 -6.90 0.87
C ALA A 815 -8.09 -6.10 -0.10
N VAL A 816 -8.52 -4.90 -0.48
CA VAL A 816 -7.73 -3.99 -1.35
C VAL A 816 -6.43 -3.55 -0.67
N ILE A 817 -6.48 -3.15 0.61
CA ILE A 817 -5.32 -2.59 1.31
C ILE A 817 -4.32 -3.68 1.76
N SER A 818 -4.79 -4.87 2.15
CA SER A 818 -3.90 -5.96 2.56
C SER A 818 -3.24 -6.72 1.40
N PHE A 819 -3.65 -6.46 0.15
CA PHE A 819 -3.13 -7.13 -1.04
C PHE A 819 -1.62 -6.98 -1.24
N ASP A 820 -1.04 -5.80 -0.96
CA ASP A 820 0.40 -5.57 -1.08
C ASP A 820 1.20 -5.92 0.20
N GLY A 821 0.51 -6.45 1.22
CA GLY A 821 1.06 -6.76 2.53
C GLY A 821 1.02 -5.60 3.54
N SER A 822 0.44 -4.45 3.18
CA SER A 822 0.20 -3.34 4.11
C SER A 822 -0.82 -3.69 5.21
N TYR A 823 -0.71 -3.02 6.35
CA TYR A 823 -1.64 -3.14 7.47
C TYR A 823 -2.14 -1.75 7.88
N VAL A 824 -3.45 -1.57 7.87
CA VAL A 824 -4.16 -0.43 8.44
C VAL A 824 -4.98 -0.92 9.63
N ASN A 825 -5.00 -0.14 10.71
CA ASN A 825 -5.74 -0.51 11.91
C ASN A 825 -7.26 -0.46 11.65
N TYR A 826 -8.00 -1.43 12.20
CA TYR A 826 -9.44 -1.62 12.05
C TYR A 826 -10.23 -0.30 12.19
N ARG A 827 -9.91 0.49 13.21
CA ARG A 827 -10.54 1.79 13.53
C ARG A 827 -10.69 2.71 12.33
N HIS A 828 -9.64 2.83 11.53
CA HIS A 828 -9.61 3.74 10.39
C HIS A 828 -10.52 3.24 9.26
N LEU A 829 -10.54 1.92 9.03
CA LEU A 829 -11.44 1.31 8.05
C LEU A 829 -12.90 1.37 8.51
N ALA A 830 -13.17 1.08 9.79
CA ALA A 830 -14.50 1.15 10.40
C ALA A 830 -15.10 2.56 10.27
N ILE A 831 -14.38 3.60 10.70
CA ILE A 831 -14.88 4.99 10.63
C ILE A 831 -15.10 5.46 9.19
N LEU A 832 -14.29 5.01 8.23
CA LEU A 832 -14.55 5.27 6.81
C LEU A 832 -15.83 4.57 6.32
N CYS A 833 -16.13 3.35 6.79
CA CYS A 833 -17.41 2.70 6.47
C CYS A 833 -18.57 3.45 7.12
N ASP A 834 -18.42 3.87 8.38
CA ASP A 834 -19.48 4.50 9.17
C ASP A 834 -19.83 5.91 8.65
N THR A 835 -18.83 6.71 8.25
CA THR A 835 -19.10 7.98 7.54
C THR A 835 -19.81 7.76 6.21
N MET A 836 -19.60 6.61 5.55
CA MET A 836 -20.30 6.23 4.31
C MET A 836 -21.71 5.64 4.53
N THR A 837 -22.09 5.21 5.75
CA THR A 837 -23.37 4.49 5.99
C THR A 837 -24.31 5.11 7.03
N HIS A 838 -23.84 5.94 7.96
CA HIS A 838 -24.61 6.42 9.13
C HIS A 838 -25.98 7.07 8.82
N ARG A 839 -26.17 7.66 7.63
CA ARG A 839 -27.45 8.24 7.19
C ARG A 839 -28.45 7.22 6.62
N GLY A 840 -28.18 5.92 6.70
CA GLY A 840 -29.06 4.84 6.20
C GLY A 840 -28.98 4.60 4.69
N HIS A 841 -28.13 5.33 3.97
CA HIS A 841 -27.86 5.17 2.54
C HIS A 841 -26.37 5.34 2.25
N LEU A 842 -25.85 4.68 1.20
CA LEU A 842 -24.44 4.77 0.82
C LEU A 842 -24.04 6.17 0.34
N MET A 843 -23.22 6.87 1.12
CA MET A 843 -22.64 8.17 0.79
C MET A 843 -21.31 8.01 0.05
N ALA A 844 -21.32 8.28 -1.26
CA ALA A 844 -20.08 8.35 -2.05
C ALA A 844 -19.25 9.58 -1.65
N ILE A 845 -17.95 9.41 -1.37
CA ILE A 845 -17.04 10.49 -0.93
C ILE A 845 -16.57 11.33 -2.14
N THR A 846 -17.54 11.81 -2.92
CA THR A 846 -17.39 12.69 -4.10
C THR A 846 -18.03 14.05 -3.78
N ARG A 847 -17.79 15.08 -4.59
CA ARG A 847 -18.54 16.35 -4.49
C ARG A 847 -20.06 16.15 -4.37
N HIS A 848 -20.63 15.23 -5.15
CA HIS A 848 -22.07 14.97 -5.17
C HIS A 848 -22.60 14.25 -3.93
N GLY A 849 -21.74 13.63 -3.11
CA GLY A 849 -22.13 13.09 -1.80
C GLY A 849 -21.80 14.04 -0.65
N ILE A 850 -20.63 14.69 -0.69
CA ILE A 850 -20.23 15.68 0.33
C ILE A 850 -21.20 16.89 0.33
N ASN A 851 -21.56 17.40 -0.85
CA ASN A 851 -22.46 18.56 -0.97
C ASN A 851 -23.93 18.24 -0.60
N ARG A 852 -24.28 16.93 -0.50
CA ARG A 852 -25.59 16.44 -0.04
C ARG A 852 -25.69 16.28 1.48
N ASN A 853 -24.60 16.45 2.22
CA ASN A 853 -24.67 16.59 3.67
C ASN A 853 -25.15 18.00 4.00
N ASP A 854 -25.91 18.15 5.10
CA ASP A 854 -26.42 19.45 5.58
C ASP A 854 -25.34 20.27 6.31
N THR A 855 -24.08 20.18 5.87
CA THR A 855 -22.94 20.89 6.44
C THR A 855 -22.92 22.36 6.00
N GLY A 856 -22.26 23.20 6.80
CA GLY A 856 -22.24 24.65 6.60
C GLY A 856 -21.80 25.05 5.17
N PRO A 857 -22.43 26.06 4.55
CA PRO A 857 -22.06 26.48 3.21
C PRO A 857 -20.58 26.88 3.09
N MET A 858 -19.93 27.37 4.15
CA MET A 858 -18.50 27.69 4.16
C MET A 858 -17.62 26.42 4.18
N MET A 859 -18.05 25.36 4.87
CA MET A 859 -17.40 24.04 4.78
C MET A 859 -17.58 23.46 3.37
N ARG A 860 -18.80 23.47 2.82
CA ARG A 860 -19.08 22.92 1.48
C ARG A 860 -18.35 23.68 0.38
N CYS A 861 -18.35 25.02 0.40
CA CYS A 861 -17.68 25.82 -0.62
C CYS A 861 -16.14 25.68 -0.61
N SER A 862 -15.56 25.09 0.44
CA SER A 862 -14.12 24.75 0.49
C SER A 862 -13.71 23.62 -0.47
N PHE A 863 -14.68 22.94 -1.10
CA PHE A 863 -14.46 21.76 -1.93
C PHE A 863 -15.13 21.84 -3.32
N GLU A 864 -14.29 21.88 -4.36
CA GLU A 864 -14.62 21.82 -5.80
C GLU A 864 -15.54 22.93 -6.36
N GLU A 865 -16.73 23.14 -5.83
CA GLU A 865 -17.83 23.93 -6.46
C GLU A 865 -18.11 25.24 -5.70
N THR A 866 -17.05 25.98 -5.33
CA THR A 866 -17.10 27.13 -4.41
C THR A 866 -18.12 28.21 -4.77
N VAL A 867 -18.24 28.58 -6.06
CA VAL A 867 -19.10 29.70 -6.48
C VAL A 867 -20.57 29.30 -6.46
N ASP A 868 -20.90 28.13 -6.99
CA ASP A 868 -22.28 27.67 -7.13
C ASP A 868 -22.90 27.41 -5.74
N ILE A 869 -22.15 26.79 -4.83
CA ILE A 869 -22.56 26.58 -3.43
C ILE A 869 -22.86 27.91 -2.71
N LEU A 870 -22.05 28.94 -2.92
CA LEU A 870 -22.27 30.26 -2.31
C LEU A 870 -23.43 31.02 -2.95
N LEU A 871 -23.72 30.80 -4.24
CA LEU A 871 -24.90 31.36 -4.91
C LEU A 871 -26.19 30.70 -4.41
N ASP A 872 -26.24 29.36 -4.36
CA ASP A 872 -27.39 28.63 -3.82
C ASP A 872 -27.63 28.98 -2.35
N ALA A 873 -26.59 28.98 -1.51
CA ALA A 873 -26.70 29.38 -0.11
C ALA A 873 -27.23 30.82 0.06
N ALA A 874 -26.83 31.76 -0.81
CA ALA A 874 -27.35 33.12 -0.80
C ALA A 874 -28.80 33.24 -1.31
N VAL A 875 -29.22 32.38 -2.25
CA VAL A 875 -30.60 32.31 -2.76
C VAL A 875 -31.57 31.72 -1.73
N TYR A 876 -31.15 30.68 -1.01
CA TYR A 876 -31.95 30.03 0.04
C TYR A 876 -31.78 30.65 1.43
N ALA A 877 -30.88 31.62 1.58
CA ALA A 877 -30.50 32.25 2.85
C ALA A 877 -30.06 31.24 3.92
N GLU A 878 -29.20 30.29 3.55
CA GLU A 878 -28.59 29.34 4.47
C GLU A 878 -27.77 30.04 5.56
N THR A 879 -27.84 29.53 6.80
CA THR A 879 -27.08 30.04 7.94
C THR A 879 -25.97 29.08 8.33
N ASP A 880 -24.73 29.55 8.29
CA ASP A 880 -23.57 28.81 8.79
C ASP A 880 -23.43 28.98 10.31
N TYR A 881 -23.09 27.91 11.04
CA TYR A 881 -22.99 27.89 12.50
C TYR A 881 -21.54 27.94 13.01
N LEU A 882 -20.53 27.95 12.13
CA LEU A 882 -19.11 28.06 12.48
C LEU A 882 -18.62 26.99 13.47
N ARG A 883 -19.11 25.75 13.31
CA ARG A 883 -18.72 24.58 14.13
C ARG A 883 -17.68 23.70 13.46
N GLY A 884 -17.59 23.76 12.13
CA GLY A 884 -16.66 23.01 11.31
C GLY A 884 -15.23 23.56 11.42
N VAL A 885 -14.27 22.69 11.08
CA VAL A 885 -12.84 23.02 11.11
C VAL A 885 -12.50 24.05 10.03
N THR A 886 -12.95 23.87 8.78
CA THR A 886 -12.68 24.85 7.72
C THR A 886 -13.28 26.22 7.97
N GLU A 887 -14.50 26.28 8.50
CA GLU A 887 -15.26 27.51 8.74
C GLU A 887 -14.47 28.47 9.64
N ASN A 888 -13.98 27.94 10.77
CA ASN A 888 -13.14 28.67 11.73
C ASN A 888 -11.78 29.06 11.13
N ILE A 889 -11.15 28.18 10.34
CA ILE A 889 -9.87 28.47 9.67
C ILE A 889 -10.02 29.61 8.66
N MET A 890 -11.11 29.67 7.89
CA MET A 890 -11.37 30.77 6.94
C MET A 890 -11.55 32.12 7.63
N LEU A 891 -12.16 32.13 8.82
CA LEU A 891 -12.35 33.34 9.63
C LEU A 891 -11.13 33.70 10.50
N GLY A 892 -10.09 32.86 10.53
CA GLY A 892 -8.92 33.06 11.39
C GLY A 892 -9.20 32.89 12.89
N GLN A 893 -10.26 32.16 13.24
CA GLN A 893 -10.66 31.86 14.61
C GLN A 893 -9.96 30.58 15.12
N LEU A 894 -10.00 30.36 16.44
CA LEU A 894 -9.53 29.09 17.02
C LEU A 894 -10.55 28.00 16.71
N ALA A 895 -10.21 27.08 15.81
CA ALA A 895 -11.10 25.97 15.47
C ALA A 895 -11.29 25.01 16.67
N PRO A 896 -12.50 24.43 16.86
CA PRO A 896 -12.85 23.60 18.03
C PRO A 896 -12.29 22.17 17.93
N LEU A 897 -10.95 22.06 17.85
CA LEU A 897 -10.22 20.81 17.67
C LEU A 897 -9.06 20.67 18.65
N GLY A 898 -8.86 19.47 19.20
CA GLY A 898 -7.81 19.18 20.18
C GLY A 898 -7.78 20.20 21.32
N THR A 899 -6.69 20.97 21.40
CA THR A 899 -6.51 22.05 22.39
C THR A 899 -7.47 23.25 22.24
N GLY A 900 -8.32 23.27 21.21
CA GLY A 900 -9.38 24.26 20.99
C GLY A 900 -10.79 23.75 21.28
N ASP A 901 -10.98 22.47 21.64
CA ASP A 901 -12.30 21.92 22.02
C ASP A 901 -12.64 22.18 23.51
N CYS A 902 -11.78 22.89 24.24
CA CYS A 902 -12.01 23.30 25.63
C CYS A 902 -11.51 24.72 25.93
N ASP A 903 -12.29 25.45 26.73
CA ASP A 903 -11.93 26.78 27.23
C ASP A 903 -11.09 26.70 28.51
N LEU A 904 -10.16 27.65 28.70
CA LEU A 904 -9.36 27.79 29.91
C LEU A 904 -9.89 28.93 30.80
N LEU A 905 -10.40 28.56 31.97
CA LEU A 905 -10.88 29.50 33.00
C LEU A 905 -9.93 29.54 34.20
N LEU A 906 -9.66 30.74 34.72
CA LEU A 906 -8.78 30.94 35.88
C LEU A 906 -9.50 30.55 37.18
N ASN A 907 -8.93 29.62 37.96
CA ASN A 907 -9.48 29.23 39.26
C ASN A 907 -9.03 30.20 40.36
N GLU A 908 -9.81 31.25 40.58
CA GLU A 908 -9.57 32.31 41.57
C GLU A 908 -9.30 31.75 42.99
N LYS A 909 -9.98 30.67 43.39
CA LYS A 909 -9.81 30.04 44.72
C LYS A 909 -8.45 29.37 44.91
N MET A 910 -7.81 28.93 43.83
CA MET A 910 -6.43 28.44 43.88
C MET A 910 -5.43 29.61 43.81
N LEU A 911 -5.79 30.73 43.17
CA LEU A 911 -4.98 31.94 43.15
C LEU A 911 -4.88 32.59 44.54
N GLU A 912 -5.96 32.59 45.33
CA GLU A 912 -5.92 33.00 46.75
C GLU A 912 -4.92 32.20 47.61
N GLN A 913 -4.60 30.97 47.20
CA GLN A 913 -3.66 30.07 47.86
C GLN A 913 -2.27 30.08 47.20
N ALA A 914 -2.10 30.77 46.08
CA ALA A 914 -0.84 30.85 45.35
C ALA A 914 0.09 31.86 46.03
N LEU A 915 1.01 31.36 46.86
CA LEU A 915 2.16 32.13 47.31
C LEU A 915 3.07 32.43 46.12
N ASP A 916 3.46 33.70 45.98
CA ASP A 916 4.35 34.16 44.91
C ASP A 916 5.76 33.60 45.12
N VAL A 917 6.10 32.53 44.39
CA VAL A 917 7.37 31.81 44.55
C VAL A 917 8.50 32.65 43.98
N GLN A 918 9.20 33.37 44.84
CA GLN A 918 10.46 34.04 44.49
C GLN A 918 11.49 32.99 44.04
N LEU A 919 11.59 32.81 42.73
CA LEU A 919 12.62 32.00 42.09
C LEU A 919 14.00 32.48 42.54
N PRO A 920 14.89 31.59 43.04
CA PRO A 920 16.21 31.99 43.51
C PRO A 920 16.99 32.74 42.42
N SER A 921 17.31 34.01 42.70
CA SER A 921 18.14 34.83 41.80
C SER A 921 19.54 34.20 41.71
N TYR A 922 19.87 33.63 40.55
CA TYR A 922 21.08 32.83 40.36
C TYR A 922 22.32 33.71 40.10
N MET A 923 22.58 34.65 41.01
CA MET A 923 23.79 35.46 41.07
C MET A 923 24.28 35.55 42.52
N ASP A 924 25.31 34.76 42.83
CA ASP A 924 26.11 34.91 44.05
C ASP A 924 27.59 34.83 43.66
N GLY A 925 28.41 35.71 44.25
CA GLY A 925 29.76 36.04 43.80
C GLY A 925 30.08 37.53 44.04
N PRO A 926 31.24 37.86 44.62
CA PRO A 926 31.19 38.46 45.95
C PRO A 926 31.45 39.98 46.00
N ASP A 927 30.96 40.57 47.10
CA ASP A 927 31.39 41.80 47.77
C ASP A 927 31.90 42.99 46.91
N ILE A 928 31.03 44.00 46.79
CA ILE A 928 31.30 45.36 47.28
C ILE A 928 29.93 45.99 47.59
N GLY A 929 29.67 46.28 48.87
CA GLY A 929 28.34 46.67 49.33
C GLY A 929 28.13 48.18 49.48
N MET A 930 26.87 48.62 49.35
CA MET A 930 26.32 49.74 50.11
C MET A 930 24.85 49.49 50.46
N THR A 931 24.45 49.91 51.66
CA THR A 931 23.08 49.98 52.19
C THR A 931 22.89 51.41 52.78
N PRO A 932 21.72 51.83 53.31
CA PRO A 932 20.37 51.24 53.30
C PRO A 932 19.23 52.22 52.90
N GLY A 933 17.98 51.72 52.84
CA GLY A 933 16.75 52.52 53.03
C GLY A 933 15.96 52.90 51.76
N HIS A 934 14.63 53.10 51.81
CA HIS A 934 13.70 52.99 52.94
C HIS A 934 12.26 52.70 52.46
N LEU A 935 11.49 51.90 53.22
CA LEU A 935 10.03 51.71 53.10
C LEU A 935 9.26 52.91 53.74
N PRO A 936 7.92 53.11 53.61
CA PRO A 936 6.87 52.32 52.92
C PRO A 936 5.86 53.18 52.08
N ALA A 937 4.69 52.59 51.75
CA ALA A 937 3.33 53.17 51.75
C ALA A 937 2.54 53.35 50.42
N THR A 938 1.39 52.67 50.37
CA THR A 938 0.16 52.95 49.59
C THR A 938 -0.80 53.82 50.46
N PRO A 939 -2.13 54.06 50.22
CA PRO A 939 -3.06 53.59 49.16
C PRO A 939 -4.12 54.62 48.63
N PHE A 940 -5.09 54.14 47.82
CA PHE A 940 -6.39 54.76 47.40
C PHE A 940 -6.34 55.97 46.40
N HIS A 941 -7.37 56.29 45.59
CA HIS A 941 -8.74 55.76 45.42
C HIS A 941 -9.28 55.87 43.95
N ASN A 942 -10.29 55.04 43.61
CA ASN A 942 -11.26 55.05 42.49
C ASN A 942 -11.20 56.07 41.32
N GLY A 943 -11.52 55.61 40.09
CA GLY A 943 -12.05 56.54 39.06
C GLY A 943 -11.99 56.22 37.55
N SER A 944 -12.15 54.96 37.11
CA SER A 944 -12.52 54.58 35.72
C SER A 944 -12.12 55.48 34.53
N ILE A 945 -10.93 55.31 33.96
CA ILE A 945 -10.65 55.46 32.52
C ILE A 945 -9.72 54.30 32.11
N SER A 946 -10.03 53.62 31.01
CA SER A 946 -9.07 52.73 30.32
C SER A 946 -8.34 53.52 29.23
N PRO A 947 -7.00 53.54 29.25
CA PRO A 947 -6.27 53.64 28.00
C PRO A 947 -5.04 52.72 27.92
N THR A 948 -4.75 52.35 26.68
CA THR A 948 -3.48 51.82 26.18
C THR A 948 -2.24 52.54 26.73
N CYS A 949 -1.18 51.78 27.04
CA CYS A 949 0.09 51.85 26.31
C CYS A 949 1.13 50.82 26.81
N SER A 950 1.76 50.10 25.88
CA SER A 950 2.95 49.28 26.13
C SER A 950 4.21 50.15 26.21
N PRO A 951 5.28 49.64 26.84
CA PRO A 951 6.59 49.69 26.17
C PRO A 951 7.37 48.37 26.25
N HIS A 952 8.47 48.29 25.48
CA HIS A 952 9.42 47.17 25.46
C HIS A 952 10.07 46.88 26.83
N ILE A 953 10.63 45.66 26.99
CA ILE A 953 12.10 45.51 27.10
C ILE A 953 12.61 44.08 26.79
N GLN A 954 13.63 44.08 25.93
CA GLN A 954 14.73 43.15 25.64
C GLN A 954 14.85 41.75 26.28
N PHE A 955 15.08 40.76 25.39
CA PHE A 955 16.15 39.75 25.34
C PHE A 955 16.72 39.07 26.62
N SER A 956 16.91 37.75 26.47
CA SER A 956 17.59 36.84 27.40
C SER A 956 19.10 37.10 27.59
N PRO A 957 19.69 36.70 28.74
CA PRO A 957 21.13 36.60 28.91
C PRO A 957 21.75 35.57 27.95
N ARG A 958 23.06 35.62 27.76
CA ARG A 958 23.76 34.85 26.71
C ARG A 958 25.11 34.32 27.21
N ILE A 959 25.52 33.18 26.66
CA ILE A 959 26.83 32.50 26.78
C ILE A 959 26.89 31.59 28.03
N ASP A 960 27.28 30.30 27.95
CA ASP A 960 28.09 29.61 26.91
C ASP A 960 27.58 28.22 26.43
N ALA A 961 28.20 27.70 25.34
CA ALA A 961 28.20 26.31 24.81
C ALA A 961 26.91 25.45 24.89
N GLN A 962 25.97 25.48 23.94
CA GLN A 962 25.98 24.85 22.59
C GLN A 962 26.10 23.30 22.52
N PHE A 963 25.00 22.60 22.17
CA PHE A 963 24.84 21.93 20.85
C PHE A 963 23.42 21.35 20.58
N SER A 964 22.61 22.03 19.76
CA SER A 964 21.50 21.44 18.96
C SER A 964 20.91 22.50 18.01
N PRO A 965 20.29 22.11 16.86
CA PRO A 965 19.95 23.03 15.78
C PRO A 965 18.54 23.64 15.87
N ARG A 966 18.33 24.74 15.14
CA ARG A 966 17.12 25.58 15.18
C ARG A 966 16.35 25.53 13.85
N VAL A 967 15.05 25.28 13.91
CA VAL A 967 14.07 25.62 12.85
C VAL A 967 12.98 26.47 13.52
N GLY A 968 12.59 27.58 12.89
CA GLY A 968 11.70 28.56 13.51
C GLY A 968 10.22 28.32 13.22
N ARG A 969 9.38 28.41 14.26
CA ARG A 969 7.95 28.78 14.12
C ARG A 969 7.80 30.29 14.24
N MET A 970 6.78 30.86 13.60
CA MET A 970 6.34 32.24 13.81
C MET A 970 4.81 32.36 13.56
N GLY A 971 4.16 33.15 14.41
CA GLY A 971 2.77 33.65 14.33
C GLY A 971 2.71 34.97 15.13
N PHE A 972 1.65 35.77 15.17
CA PHE A 972 0.27 35.63 14.70
C PHE A 972 -0.25 37.00 14.19
N SER A 973 -1.12 36.98 13.16
CA SER A 973 -2.31 37.85 12.95
C SER A 973 -2.14 39.42 12.96
N PRO A 974 -3.18 40.29 12.90
CA PRO A 974 -3.22 41.34 11.86
C PRO A 974 -3.57 42.77 12.35
N THR A 975 -3.68 43.75 11.42
CA THR A 975 -4.47 45.00 11.55
C THR A 975 -4.60 45.68 10.18
N SER A 976 -5.53 46.63 10.00
CA SER A 976 -5.84 47.22 8.68
C SER A 976 -6.25 48.71 8.73
N SER A 977 -5.74 49.50 7.77
CA SER A 977 -6.32 50.78 7.27
C SER A 977 -6.30 51.97 8.27
N PRO A 978 -6.41 53.26 7.84
CA PRO A 978 -6.92 53.86 6.58
C PRO A 978 -5.80 54.52 5.70
N THR A 979 -6.01 55.27 4.59
CA THR A 979 -7.18 55.97 3.98
C THR A 979 -7.00 56.15 2.45
N PHE A 980 -8.08 56.43 1.68
CA PHE A 980 -8.05 56.83 0.24
C PHE A 980 -7.86 58.35 0.05
N PRO A 981 -7.25 58.83 -1.06
CA PRO A 981 -7.99 59.24 -2.29
C PRO A 981 -7.29 58.82 -3.62
N GLN A 982 -7.96 58.34 -4.69
CA GLN A 982 -8.89 58.95 -5.68
C GLN A 982 -8.26 59.56 -6.97
N TYR A 983 -8.72 59.07 -8.14
CA TYR A 983 -8.65 59.60 -9.53
C TYR A 983 -7.35 59.58 -10.38
N SER A 984 -7.57 59.38 -11.69
CA SER A 984 -6.64 59.28 -12.84
C SER A 984 -6.70 60.57 -13.72
N PRO A 985 -6.15 60.69 -14.96
CA PRO A 985 -5.29 59.81 -15.79
C PRO A 985 -4.12 60.56 -16.55
N SER A 986 -3.58 59.95 -17.62
CA SER A 986 -2.97 60.53 -18.86
C SER A 986 -1.46 60.32 -19.13
N SER A 987 -1.09 60.42 -20.42
CA SER A 987 0.26 60.29 -21.04
C SER A 987 0.49 61.46 -22.03
N PRO A 988 1.73 61.79 -22.47
CA PRO A 988 2.33 61.14 -23.66
C PRO A 988 3.90 61.12 -23.76
N PHE A 989 4.41 60.59 -24.89
CA PHE A 989 5.81 60.52 -25.43
C PHE A 989 6.23 61.80 -26.23
N PRO A 990 7.37 61.92 -27.01
CA PRO A 990 8.63 61.13 -27.24
C PRO A 990 9.96 61.99 -27.32
N GLN A 991 11.06 61.43 -27.93
CA GLN A 991 12.20 62.02 -28.70
C GLN A 991 13.64 61.91 -28.09
N TYR A 992 14.78 61.69 -28.80
CA TYR A 992 15.14 61.07 -30.12
C TYR A 992 16.68 60.67 -30.20
N SER A 993 17.10 59.92 -31.25
CA SER A 993 18.41 59.24 -31.55
C SER A 993 19.55 60.13 -32.17
N PRO A 994 20.66 59.68 -32.87
CA PRO A 994 21.31 58.35 -33.19
C PRO A 994 22.89 58.35 -32.96
N SER A 995 23.91 57.76 -33.67
CA SER A 995 24.14 56.81 -34.82
C SER A 995 25.64 56.29 -34.93
N SER A 996 25.86 55.00 -35.25
CA SER A 996 26.80 54.29 -36.22
C SER A 996 28.29 54.74 -36.53
N PRO A 997 29.15 54.09 -37.41
CA PRO A 997 29.14 52.77 -38.13
C PRO A 997 30.49 51.96 -38.41
N SER A 998 30.49 50.60 -38.40
CA SER A 998 31.15 49.65 -39.39
C SER A 998 32.72 49.51 -39.56
N PRO A 999 33.34 48.65 -40.46
CA PRO A 999 33.29 47.16 -40.67
C PRO A 999 34.65 46.39 -41.04
N GLN A 1000 34.64 45.03 -41.20
CA GLN A 1000 35.39 44.14 -42.21
C GLN A 1000 36.29 42.88 -41.83
N TYR A 1001 35.95 41.71 -42.42
CA TYR A 1001 36.72 40.58 -43.10
C TYR A 1001 37.77 39.58 -42.47
N SER A 1002 37.34 38.31 -42.27
CA SER A 1002 37.78 36.97 -42.84
C SER A 1002 39.19 36.27 -42.73
N SER A 1003 39.19 34.98 -42.27
CA SER A 1003 39.85 33.69 -42.78
C SER A 1003 41.37 33.60 -43.15
N PRO A 1004 42.11 32.44 -43.05
CA PRO A 1004 41.72 31.05 -43.42
C PRO A 1004 42.36 29.85 -42.59
N THR A 1005 42.40 28.63 -43.16
CA THR A 1005 42.77 27.29 -42.59
C THR A 1005 43.99 26.63 -43.34
N PRO A 1006 44.35 25.30 -43.27
CA PRO A 1006 44.24 24.19 -42.27
C PRO A 1006 45.56 23.35 -42.01
N GLN A 1007 45.58 22.33 -41.11
CA GLN A 1007 46.00 20.89 -41.35
C GLN A 1007 46.40 20.01 -40.11
N TYR A 1008 45.87 18.77 -40.11
CA TYR A 1008 46.24 17.45 -39.51
C TYR A 1008 47.33 17.18 -38.41
N SER A 1009 46.86 16.64 -37.27
CA SER A 1009 47.26 15.35 -36.60
C SER A 1009 48.71 15.14 -36.03
N PRO A 1010 49.02 14.00 -35.33
CA PRO A 1010 48.56 13.74 -33.96
C PRO A 1010 49.65 13.19 -32.98
N ALA A 1011 49.81 13.79 -31.79
CA ALA A 1011 50.48 13.15 -30.62
C ALA A 1011 50.18 13.90 -29.30
N SER A 1012 50.23 13.19 -28.16
CA SER A 1012 50.29 13.81 -26.83
C SER A 1012 51.64 14.51 -26.61
N PRO A 1013 51.69 15.60 -25.83
CA PRO A 1013 52.05 15.41 -24.43
C PRO A 1013 51.22 16.23 -23.44
N SER A 1014 51.14 15.76 -22.19
CA SER A 1014 50.60 16.49 -21.04
C SER A 1014 51.62 17.47 -20.46
N PRO A 1015 51.34 18.79 -20.40
CA PRO A 1015 52.10 19.72 -19.58
C PRO A 1015 51.62 19.66 -18.11
N GLN A 1016 52.55 19.84 -17.18
CA GLN A 1016 52.25 19.89 -15.75
C GLN A 1016 51.57 21.23 -15.37
N TYR A 1017 50.70 21.22 -14.37
CA TYR A 1017 50.21 22.44 -13.72
C TYR A 1017 50.62 22.44 -12.25
N THR A 1018 51.42 23.44 -11.86
CA THR A 1018 51.80 23.69 -10.46
C THR A 1018 50.71 24.51 -9.73
N PRO A 1019 50.54 24.32 -8.40
CA PRO A 1019 49.47 24.96 -7.66
C PRO A 1019 49.88 26.31 -7.06
N ALA A 1020 49.51 27.44 -7.69
CA ALA A 1020 49.20 28.71 -7.01
C ALA A 1020 48.78 29.83 -8.00
N SER A 1021 47.54 30.31 -7.89
CA SER A 1021 47.19 31.74 -8.03
C SER A 1021 45.69 31.96 -7.80
N THR A 1022 45.35 32.84 -6.87
CA THR A 1022 44.01 33.45 -6.80
C THR A 1022 43.94 34.59 -7.82
N PRO A 1023 42.94 34.63 -8.72
CA PRO A 1023 42.78 35.75 -9.65
C PRO A 1023 42.23 36.97 -8.92
N TRP A 1024 43.04 38.02 -8.81
CA TRP A 1024 42.57 39.34 -8.40
C TRP A 1024 41.78 39.99 -9.54
N ILE A 1025 40.72 40.74 -9.19
CA ILE A 1025 40.04 41.63 -10.14
C ILE A 1025 40.96 42.83 -10.39
N GLN A 1026 41.47 42.98 -11.60
CA GLN A 1026 42.18 44.18 -12.02
C GLN A 1026 41.16 45.24 -12.47
N LEU A 1027 41.07 46.34 -11.70
CA LEU A 1027 40.24 47.50 -12.05
C LEU A 1027 40.67 48.05 -13.42
N GLY A 1028 39.69 48.33 -14.29
CA GLY A 1028 39.92 48.87 -15.64
C GLY A 1028 40.09 47.83 -16.76
N GLN A 1029 39.73 46.55 -16.55
CA GLN A 1029 39.51 45.60 -17.65
C GLN A 1029 38.11 44.96 -17.54
N PRO A 1030 37.45 44.67 -18.68
CA PRO A 1030 36.14 43.99 -18.67
C PRO A 1030 36.25 42.59 -18.08
N ALA A 1031 35.32 42.25 -17.19
CA ALA A 1031 35.27 40.96 -16.52
C ALA A 1031 35.00 39.82 -17.50
N THR A 1032 35.71 38.70 -17.36
CA THR A 1032 35.46 37.48 -18.13
C THR A 1032 34.38 36.63 -17.46
N VAL A 1033 33.69 35.77 -18.23
CA VAL A 1033 32.63 34.87 -17.71
C VAL A 1033 33.19 33.98 -16.59
N LYS A 1034 34.47 33.61 -16.70
CA LYS A 1034 35.21 32.83 -15.70
C LYS A 1034 35.45 33.58 -14.38
N VAL A 1035 35.55 34.92 -14.39
CA VAL A 1035 35.62 35.74 -13.17
C VAL A 1035 34.25 35.81 -12.50
N ALA A 1036 33.18 36.06 -13.27
CA ALA A 1036 31.80 36.02 -12.76
C ALA A 1036 31.47 34.65 -12.12
N ALA A 1037 31.84 33.54 -12.78
CA ALA A 1037 31.68 32.19 -12.23
C ALA A 1037 32.46 31.98 -10.92
N ASN A 1038 33.64 32.59 -10.74
CA ASN A 1038 34.37 32.53 -9.46
C ASN A 1038 33.71 33.36 -8.35
N LEU A 1039 33.07 34.47 -8.70
CA LEU A 1039 32.32 35.29 -7.73
C LEU A 1039 31.03 34.58 -7.28
N VAL A 1040 30.27 34.02 -8.23
CA VAL A 1040 29.08 33.20 -7.95
C VAL A 1040 29.43 31.93 -7.17
N ARG A 1041 30.57 31.28 -7.44
CA ARG A 1041 31.10 30.16 -6.65
C ARG A 1041 31.27 30.53 -5.17
N LEU A 1042 31.86 31.68 -4.87
CA LEU A 1042 32.06 32.14 -3.48
C LEU A 1042 30.72 32.42 -2.81
N LEU A 1043 29.77 33.07 -3.50
CA LEU A 1043 28.42 33.30 -3.00
C LEU A 1043 27.67 31.97 -2.73
N SER A 1044 27.79 31.00 -3.64
CA SER A 1044 27.17 29.68 -3.52
C SER A 1044 27.75 28.89 -2.33
N TYR A 1045 29.07 28.88 -2.17
CA TYR A 1045 29.74 28.14 -1.09
C TYR A 1045 29.44 28.71 0.30
N SER A 1046 29.27 30.04 0.40
CA SER A 1046 28.85 30.73 1.62
C SER A 1046 27.38 30.46 1.97
N ASN A 1047 26.50 30.44 0.96
CA ASN A 1047 25.04 30.33 1.15
C ASN A 1047 24.46 28.94 0.88
N LYS A 1048 25.30 27.89 0.79
CA LYS A 1048 24.93 26.50 0.48
C LYS A 1048 23.85 25.85 1.36
N ASN A 1049 23.51 26.44 2.51
CA ASN A 1049 22.43 25.98 3.37
C ASN A 1049 21.04 26.51 2.94
N MET A 1050 21.00 27.51 2.04
CA MET A 1050 19.79 28.15 1.52
C MET A 1050 19.55 27.88 0.03
N LEU A 1051 20.54 27.34 -0.67
CA LEU A 1051 20.47 27.01 -2.09
C LEU A 1051 20.21 25.50 -2.26
N GLN A 1052 19.22 25.12 -3.06
CA GLN A 1052 18.82 23.72 -3.28
C GLN A 1052 19.18 23.18 -4.68
N THR A 1053 19.72 24.02 -5.56
CA THR A 1053 19.95 23.71 -6.98
C THR A 1053 21.37 24.04 -7.43
N ARG A 1054 21.80 23.44 -8.55
CA ARG A 1054 23.04 23.80 -9.27
C ARG A 1054 22.82 25.16 -9.93
N ILE A 1055 23.72 26.12 -9.69
CA ILE A 1055 23.68 27.42 -10.35
C ILE A 1055 24.50 27.34 -11.65
N MET A 1056 24.02 27.99 -12.71
CA MET A 1056 24.72 28.10 -13.98
C MET A 1056 25.06 29.57 -14.28
N VAL A 1057 26.27 29.80 -14.77
CA VAL A 1057 26.76 31.13 -15.17
C VAL A 1057 27.15 31.03 -16.65
N GLY A 1058 26.22 31.45 -17.51
CA GLY A 1058 26.47 31.66 -18.93
C GLY A 1058 26.92 33.09 -19.21
N GLY A 1059 27.58 33.30 -20.34
CA GLY A 1059 27.94 34.63 -20.84
C GLY A 1059 28.81 34.56 -22.08
N TRP A 1060 29.19 35.72 -22.60
CA TRP A 1060 30.08 35.86 -23.75
C TRP A 1060 31.23 36.79 -23.37
N ASP A 1061 32.47 36.41 -23.66
CA ASP A 1061 33.63 37.30 -23.51
C ASP A 1061 34.56 37.21 -24.74
N LYS A 1062 35.72 37.87 -24.66
CA LYS A 1062 36.73 37.90 -25.75
C LYS A 1062 37.27 36.53 -26.18
N TYR A 1063 36.88 35.44 -25.51
CA TYR A 1063 37.15 34.05 -25.88
C TYR A 1063 35.89 33.27 -26.30
N GLY A 1064 34.80 33.96 -26.64
CA GLY A 1064 33.52 33.40 -27.13
C GLY A 1064 32.47 33.18 -26.04
N GLY A 1065 31.36 32.54 -26.43
CA GLY A 1065 30.31 32.10 -25.52
C GLY A 1065 30.80 30.97 -24.60
N LYS A 1066 30.56 31.10 -23.29
CA LYS A 1066 31.01 30.15 -22.27
C LYS A 1066 29.92 29.92 -21.21
N ILE A 1067 29.81 28.67 -20.75
CA ILE A 1067 28.86 28.28 -19.71
C ILE A 1067 29.62 27.54 -18.60
N TYR A 1068 29.44 27.97 -17.36
CA TYR A 1068 30.01 27.35 -16.17
C TYR A 1068 28.90 26.81 -15.26
N GLY A 1069 28.96 25.51 -14.94
CA GLY A 1069 28.04 24.88 -14.00
C GLY A 1069 28.66 24.78 -12.61
N ILE A 1070 28.00 25.35 -11.60
CA ILE A 1070 28.46 25.47 -10.21
C ILE A 1070 27.55 24.64 -9.30
N PRO A 1071 27.95 23.40 -8.91
CA PRO A 1071 27.23 22.62 -7.92
C PRO A 1071 27.44 23.17 -6.50
N LEU A 1072 26.57 22.77 -5.56
CA LEU A 1072 26.56 23.23 -4.16
C LEU A 1072 27.89 23.00 -3.42
N GLY A 1073 28.69 22.01 -3.83
CA GLY A 1073 30.05 21.79 -3.34
C GLY A 1073 31.06 22.90 -3.66
N GLY A 1074 30.71 23.87 -4.52
CA GLY A 1074 31.55 25.03 -4.83
C GLY A 1074 32.75 24.72 -5.72
N THR A 1075 32.63 23.76 -6.64
CA THR A 1075 33.52 23.61 -7.79
C THR A 1075 33.02 24.45 -8.96
N ILE A 1076 33.87 24.71 -9.95
CA ILE A 1076 33.49 25.32 -11.23
C ILE A 1076 33.87 24.33 -12.33
N ILE A 1077 32.91 24.00 -13.18
CA ILE A 1077 33.12 23.11 -14.32
C ILE A 1077 32.63 23.86 -15.56
N GLU A 1078 33.52 24.10 -16.52
CA GLU A 1078 33.15 24.60 -17.85
C GLU A 1078 32.31 23.50 -18.53
N GLN A 1079 31.18 23.87 -19.13
CA GLN A 1079 30.26 22.94 -19.79
C GLN A 1079 30.18 23.28 -21.28
N PRO A 1080 30.25 22.30 -22.19
CA PRO A 1080 30.10 22.55 -23.63
C PRO A 1080 28.66 22.95 -23.99
N PHE A 1081 27.68 22.50 -23.21
CA PHE A 1081 26.25 22.85 -23.29
C PHE A 1081 25.57 22.53 -21.95
N ALA A 1082 24.30 22.92 -21.77
CA ALA A 1082 23.60 22.83 -20.49
C ALA A 1082 23.17 21.41 -20.10
N ILE A 1083 23.33 21.03 -18.82
CA ILE A 1083 22.93 19.72 -18.27
C ILE A 1083 22.41 19.84 -16.82
N GLY A 1084 21.16 19.42 -16.59
CA GLY A 1084 20.61 19.03 -15.29
C GLY A 1084 19.53 19.94 -14.70
N GLY A 1085 18.31 19.41 -14.51
CA GLY A 1085 17.20 20.06 -13.79
C GLY A 1085 15.84 19.38 -14.05
N SER A 1086 14.84 19.53 -13.17
CA SER A 1086 13.53 18.88 -13.33
C SER A 1086 12.66 19.48 -14.45
N GLY A 1087 12.81 20.77 -14.76
CA GLY A 1087 12.15 21.42 -15.90
C GLY A 1087 12.91 21.34 -17.23
N SER A 1088 13.98 20.53 -17.32
CA SER A 1088 14.99 20.69 -18.36
C SER A 1088 14.61 20.19 -19.76
N SER A 1089 13.66 19.25 -19.90
CA SER A 1089 13.36 18.60 -21.20
C SER A 1089 12.92 19.57 -22.31
N TYR A 1090 12.14 20.60 -21.98
CA TYR A 1090 11.73 21.63 -22.94
C TYR A 1090 12.90 22.56 -23.30
N LEU A 1091 13.69 22.95 -22.30
CA LEU A 1091 14.88 23.77 -22.47
C LEU A 1091 15.97 23.05 -23.30
N TYR A 1092 16.13 21.73 -23.19
CA TYR A 1092 17.04 20.96 -24.04
C TYR A 1092 16.65 21.07 -25.51
N GLY A 1093 15.39 20.78 -25.86
CA GLY A 1093 14.92 20.88 -27.25
C GLY A 1093 15.06 22.31 -27.82
N PHE A 1094 14.85 23.32 -26.98
CA PHE A 1094 15.05 24.72 -27.37
C PHE A 1094 16.53 25.08 -27.59
N PHE A 1095 17.42 24.75 -26.65
CA PHE A 1095 18.85 25.04 -26.80
C PHE A 1095 19.53 24.20 -27.89
N ASP A 1096 19.17 22.92 -28.07
CA ASP A 1096 19.67 22.09 -29.18
C ASP A 1096 19.27 22.64 -30.55
N GLN A 1097 18.11 23.29 -30.66
CA GLN A 1097 17.65 23.91 -31.91
C GLN A 1097 18.25 25.30 -32.15
N ALA A 1098 18.59 26.04 -31.09
CA ALA A 1098 19.00 27.44 -31.19
C ALA A 1098 20.52 27.68 -31.09
N TRP A 1099 21.24 26.93 -30.24
CA TRP A 1099 22.65 27.16 -29.91
C TRP A 1099 23.61 26.83 -31.06
N LYS A 1100 24.72 27.59 -31.17
CA LYS A 1100 25.80 27.36 -32.15
C LYS A 1100 27.15 27.72 -31.53
N ASP A 1101 28.19 26.93 -31.82
CA ASP A 1101 29.53 27.12 -31.24
C ASP A 1101 30.22 28.46 -31.53
N ASN A 1102 29.73 29.23 -32.52
CA ASN A 1102 30.28 30.52 -32.94
C ASN A 1102 29.20 31.62 -33.02
N MET A 1103 28.31 31.71 -32.04
CA MET A 1103 27.31 32.79 -31.95
C MET A 1103 27.94 34.19 -31.84
N THR A 1104 27.33 35.14 -32.54
CA THR A 1104 27.59 36.57 -32.36
C THR A 1104 26.97 37.09 -31.05
N MET A 1105 27.41 38.27 -30.58
CA MET A 1105 26.91 38.88 -29.34
C MET A 1105 25.39 39.15 -29.41
N GLU A 1106 24.90 39.67 -30.53
CA GLU A 1106 23.47 39.96 -30.75
C GLU A 1106 22.61 38.68 -30.78
N GLU A 1107 23.11 37.58 -31.38
CA GLU A 1107 22.44 36.26 -31.33
C GLU A 1107 22.39 35.69 -29.90
N ALA A 1108 23.44 35.90 -29.11
CA ALA A 1108 23.51 35.43 -27.73
C ALA A 1108 22.55 36.22 -26.81
N GLU A 1109 22.50 37.55 -26.93
CA GLU A 1109 21.56 38.39 -26.17
C GLU A 1109 20.10 38.05 -26.50
N GLN A 1110 19.76 37.83 -27.77
CA GLN A 1110 18.42 37.38 -28.17
C GLN A 1110 18.06 35.98 -27.65
N LEU A 1111 19.03 35.09 -27.45
CA LEU A 1111 18.78 33.75 -26.93
C LEU A 1111 18.41 33.78 -25.43
N PHE A 1112 19.01 34.68 -24.65
CA PHE A 1112 18.80 34.74 -23.20
C PHE A 1112 17.65 35.67 -22.79
N HIS A 1113 17.34 36.72 -23.54
CA HIS A 1113 16.21 37.64 -23.27
C HIS A 1113 14.81 37.10 -23.67
N LEU A 1114 14.63 35.79 -23.78
CA LEU A 1114 13.31 35.19 -24.03
C LEU A 1114 12.58 34.94 -22.69
N PRO A 1115 11.30 35.33 -22.55
CA PRO A 1115 10.59 35.38 -21.26
C PRO A 1115 10.34 34.01 -20.59
N VAL A 1116 10.67 32.91 -21.28
CA VAL A 1116 10.68 31.54 -20.71
C VAL A 1116 11.90 31.32 -19.79
N LEU A 1117 12.99 32.07 -19.98
CA LEU A 1117 14.22 31.97 -19.19
C LEU A 1117 14.23 32.87 -17.95
N GLU A 1118 13.56 34.02 -18.00
CA GLU A 1118 13.45 34.99 -16.89
C GLU A 1118 12.86 34.37 -15.61
N MET A 1119 12.00 33.35 -15.72
CA MET A 1119 11.42 32.66 -14.55
C MET A 1119 12.38 31.69 -13.84
N VAL A 1120 13.57 31.42 -14.37
CA VAL A 1120 14.48 30.36 -13.86
C VAL A 1120 15.93 30.84 -13.68
N LEU A 1121 16.35 31.89 -14.39
CA LEU A 1121 17.69 32.48 -14.28
C LEU A 1121 17.72 33.72 -13.38
N VAL A 1122 18.73 33.80 -12.52
CA VAL A 1122 19.13 35.07 -11.89
C VAL A 1122 20.14 35.74 -12.82
N GLU A 1123 19.70 36.75 -13.57
CA GLU A 1123 20.60 37.55 -14.39
C GLU A 1123 21.60 38.34 -13.53
N VAL A 1124 22.86 38.37 -13.98
CA VAL A 1124 23.87 39.33 -13.50
C VAL A 1124 24.59 39.89 -14.74
N LEU A 1125 23.89 40.78 -15.45
CA LEU A 1125 24.42 41.47 -16.63
C LEU A 1125 25.50 42.47 -16.22
N PHE A 1126 26.77 42.09 -16.40
CA PHE A 1126 27.89 43.03 -16.34
C PHE A 1126 27.97 43.82 -17.65
N SER A 1127 27.26 44.96 -17.70
CA SER A 1127 27.52 46.00 -18.71
C SER A 1127 29.01 46.38 -18.70
N PRO A 1128 29.66 46.62 -19.85
CA PRO A 1128 31.05 47.10 -19.93
C PRO A 1128 31.24 48.57 -19.47
N SER A 1129 30.32 49.10 -18.68
CA SER A 1129 30.27 50.47 -18.16
C SER A 1129 30.38 50.55 -16.62
N LEU A 1130 31.09 49.60 -16.01
CA LEU A 1130 31.35 49.48 -14.56
C LEU A 1130 32.80 49.04 -14.28
#